data_AF-A0A9D8N2J8-F1
#
_entry.id   AF-A0A9D8N2J8-F1
#
_cell.length_a   1.000
_cell.length_b   1.000
_cell.length_c   1.000
_cell.angle_alpha   90.00
_cell.angle_beta   90.00
_cell.angle_gamma   90.00
#
_symmetry.space_group_name_H-M   'P 1'
#
loop_
_entity.id
_entity.type
_entity.pdbx_description
1 polymer ?
#
loop_
_entity_poly.entity_id
_entity_poly.type
_entity_poly.pdbx_seq_one_letter_code
_entity_poly.pdbx_strand_id
1 'polypeptide(L)'
;MQVYVNFEDKRWKKYDIDFNRIATAAGPKRHGVEVSITLTNDKEIHKLNKKYRNIDRPTNVLSFELGDDLLLGDIYISLDTVAREAADAGISIPEHVAHMVVHGMLHLQGYDHIQDDEAVIMETKEIAIMKKLGYKNPYADDECGCGCVNCDCKNCACHHCPGDKTISFFKKIKIRENGFWQYALYALFGGVAAFGFAPFYMWWATVLGVGGAYWLTVRRKNYGGIIHEMLRLAPFGIMYAIAMLWWTLNSIYVVPELTKQFAIWTVPALIGIGLFGALFFVWPYVAITQGKMTAAQRVFMFSGVWTIILWLREWIFTGFPWNPIANIMLPFPSVANSMSVWGALGLTFVITGAIASTLELLRNNKNVKNWIVFLFFVITFVCGGILGIHNMNVAENDTESSVKIRIVQPAQTQSQKMIYSRTDALKRAEDILLDLFKMAASGDEADLIVFPETTYPYTITNNDDMPLAQALKTNVIIGANYFDGAKVYNSMIVASKNGNISNIYSKSHLVPFGEYRPMGFLPAPANLAHGGGAELISVNAGDDDFVFAPAICYEILFTDSLVPESVLAPNAIINITNDTWFGKTPGTYQHLDMVRRYAIESGLPVIRANYSGISAFVLSNGEVLSSLPIGQSGIIDGTVWGAHKTFYRTIGRNGMMIIILLIACIGVISTRDRPKKD
;
A
#
# COMPACT_ATOMS: atom_id res chain seq x y z
N MET A 1 16.95 24.63 -57.29
CA MET A 1 16.48 25.52 -56.21
C MET A 1 17.49 26.63 -56.06
N GLN A 2 17.04 27.87 -55.92
CA GLN A 2 17.89 29.03 -55.68
C GLN A 2 17.75 29.43 -54.20
N VAL A 3 18.88 29.53 -53.49
CA VAL A 3 18.91 29.88 -52.07
C VAL A 3 19.52 31.26 -51.93
N TYR A 4 18.74 32.20 -51.41
CA TYR A 4 19.22 33.54 -51.07
C TYR A 4 19.54 33.57 -49.57
N VAL A 5 20.74 33.98 -49.19
CA VAL A 5 21.15 34.05 -47.79
C VAL A 5 21.46 35.48 -47.40
N ASN A 6 20.67 36.01 -46.47
CA ASN A 6 20.75 37.39 -45.99
C ASN A 6 21.38 37.43 -44.59
N PHE A 7 22.51 38.14 -44.46
CA PHE A 7 23.22 38.30 -43.18
C PHE A 7 22.85 39.64 -42.54
N GLU A 8 21.76 39.69 -41.76
CA GLU A 8 21.39 40.88 -40.99
C GLU A 8 22.36 41.12 -39.81
N ASP A 9 22.80 40.03 -39.17
CA ASP A 9 23.82 40.10 -38.13
C ASP A 9 25.18 39.64 -38.66
N LYS A 10 26.18 40.53 -38.64
CA LYS A 10 27.54 40.25 -39.12
C LYS A 10 28.24 39.13 -38.35
N ARG A 11 27.82 38.81 -37.11
CA ARG A 11 28.38 37.73 -36.29
C ARG A 11 28.24 36.36 -36.94
N TRP A 12 27.29 36.19 -37.86
CA TRP A 12 27.09 34.95 -38.62
C TRP A 12 28.22 34.65 -39.61
N LYS A 13 28.93 35.66 -40.11
CA LYS A 13 29.98 35.49 -41.15
C LYS A 13 31.19 34.66 -40.71
N LYS A 14 31.32 34.37 -39.41
CA LYS A 14 32.41 33.53 -38.88
C LYS A 14 32.11 32.02 -38.97
N TYR A 15 30.88 31.64 -39.28
CA TYR A 15 30.48 30.23 -39.41
C TYR A 15 30.44 29.86 -40.88
N ASP A 16 31.16 28.80 -41.24
CA ASP A 16 31.16 28.24 -42.58
C ASP A 16 30.01 27.23 -42.71
N ILE A 17 28.89 27.68 -43.29
CA ILE A 17 27.64 26.89 -43.41
C ILE A 17 27.21 26.90 -44.88
N ASP A 18 27.13 25.70 -45.48
CA ASP A 18 26.67 25.52 -46.85
C ASP A 18 25.13 25.46 -46.93
N PHE A 19 24.50 26.63 -46.87
CA PHE A 19 23.04 26.77 -46.94
C PHE A 19 22.46 26.23 -48.26
N ASN A 20 23.21 26.32 -49.36
CA ASN A 20 22.79 25.75 -50.65
C ASN A 20 22.64 24.23 -50.55
N ARG A 21 23.64 23.55 -50.00
CA ARG A 21 23.60 22.09 -49.80
C ARG A 21 22.48 21.68 -48.85
N ILE A 22 22.34 22.36 -47.72
CA ILE A 22 21.36 22.00 -46.68
C ILE A 22 19.93 22.21 -47.21
N ALA A 23 19.63 23.40 -47.72
CA ALA A 23 18.29 23.71 -48.19
C ALA A 23 17.93 22.84 -49.42
N THR A 24 18.86 22.58 -50.34
CA THR A 24 18.60 21.70 -51.49
C THR A 24 18.34 20.25 -51.06
N ALA A 25 18.93 19.78 -49.96
CA ALA A 25 18.67 18.45 -49.45
C ALA A 25 17.27 18.31 -48.84
N ALA A 26 16.73 19.39 -48.27
CA ALA A 26 15.39 19.44 -47.68
C ALA A 26 14.28 19.90 -48.65
N GLY A 27 14.66 20.60 -49.73
CA GLY A 27 13.73 21.22 -50.66
C GLY A 27 13.08 20.25 -51.67
N PRO A 28 12.01 20.71 -52.35
CA PRO A 28 11.26 19.89 -53.30
C PRO A 28 12.07 19.61 -54.59
N LYS A 29 11.82 18.46 -55.21
CA LYS A 29 12.41 18.07 -56.51
C LYS A 29 11.74 18.77 -57.69
N ARG A 30 11.71 20.11 -57.70
CA ARG A 30 11.15 20.94 -58.79
C ARG A 30 12.17 21.99 -59.26
N HIS A 31 12.12 22.34 -60.54
CA HIS A 31 12.95 23.41 -61.11
C HIS A 31 12.31 24.78 -60.85
N GLY A 32 13.13 25.82 -60.67
CA GLY A 32 12.66 27.21 -60.50
C GLY A 32 12.26 27.62 -59.08
N VAL A 33 12.44 26.75 -58.08
CA VAL A 33 12.05 27.04 -56.69
C VAL A 33 13.07 27.95 -55.99
N GLU A 34 12.60 28.96 -55.29
CA GLU A 34 13.41 29.93 -54.53
C GLU A 34 13.07 29.91 -53.03
N VAL A 35 14.08 30.08 -52.18
CA VAL A 35 13.93 30.27 -50.72
C VAL A 35 14.91 31.33 -50.23
N SER A 36 14.47 32.16 -49.28
CA SER A 36 15.30 33.16 -48.62
C SER A 36 15.54 32.76 -47.16
N ILE A 37 16.81 32.74 -46.75
CA ILE A 37 17.25 32.41 -45.39
C ILE A 37 17.90 33.65 -44.80
N THR A 38 17.26 34.23 -43.80
CA THR A 38 17.72 35.44 -43.11
C THR A 38 18.31 35.10 -41.75
N LEU A 39 19.60 35.41 -41.60
CA LEU A 39 20.40 35.14 -40.41
C LEU A 39 20.46 36.39 -39.52
N THR A 40 19.78 36.33 -38.39
CA THR A 40 19.50 37.48 -37.51
C THR A 40 19.88 37.20 -36.04
N ASN A 41 19.38 38.00 -35.11
CA ASN A 41 19.64 37.89 -33.66
C ASN A 41 18.34 37.85 -32.84
N ASP A 42 18.48 37.63 -31.52
CA ASP A 42 17.31 37.48 -30.63
C ASP A 42 16.42 38.72 -30.62
N LYS A 43 17.00 39.92 -30.74
CA LYS A 43 16.25 41.17 -30.72
C LYS A 43 15.31 41.29 -31.92
N GLU A 44 15.78 40.94 -33.11
CA GLU A 44 14.96 41.04 -34.33
C GLU A 44 13.97 39.88 -34.45
N ILE A 45 14.39 38.63 -34.16
CA ILE A 45 13.45 37.50 -34.20
C ILE A 45 12.36 37.61 -33.12
N HIS A 46 12.65 38.19 -31.96
CA HIS A 46 11.66 38.44 -30.91
C HIS A 46 10.59 39.42 -31.38
N LYS A 47 10.96 40.49 -32.09
CA LYS A 47 9.97 41.41 -32.70
C LYS A 47 9.07 40.67 -33.69
N LEU A 48 9.64 39.80 -34.53
CA LEU A 48 8.89 39.00 -35.50
C LEU A 48 7.96 38.00 -34.80
N ASN A 49 8.46 37.29 -33.78
CA ASN A 49 7.69 36.31 -33.02
C ASN A 49 6.51 36.96 -32.27
N LYS A 50 6.74 38.14 -31.69
CA LYS A 50 5.69 38.95 -31.07
C LYS A 50 4.67 39.44 -32.09
N LYS A 51 5.12 39.95 -33.24
CA LYS A 51 4.25 40.51 -34.28
C LYS A 51 3.37 39.46 -34.96
N TYR A 52 3.94 38.31 -35.33
CA TYR A 52 3.26 37.32 -36.17
C TYR A 52 2.69 36.14 -35.41
N ARG A 53 3.19 35.82 -34.20
CA ARG A 53 2.69 34.70 -33.37
C ARG A 53 2.10 35.14 -32.03
N ASN A 54 2.15 36.44 -31.70
CA ASN A 54 1.76 36.98 -30.39
C ASN A 54 2.52 36.34 -29.20
N ILE A 55 3.77 35.92 -29.44
CA ILE A 55 4.63 35.28 -28.43
C ILE A 55 5.76 36.25 -28.04
N ASP A 56 5.74 36.74 -26.80
CA ASP A 56 6.68 37.76 -26.31
C ASP A 56 8.01 37.17 -25.80
N ARG A 57 8.71 36.42 -26.65
CA ARG A 57 10.07 35.90 -26.40
C ARG A 57 10.80 35.62 -27.73
N PRO A 58 12.15 35.60 -27.76
CA PRO A 58 12.90 35.10 -28.92
C PRO A 58 12.64 33.60 -29.14
N THR A 59 12.88 33.14 -30.37
CA THR A 59 12.81 31.74 -30.80
C THR A 59 14.01 31.42 -31.69
N ASN A 60 14.25 30.15 -31.98
CA ASN A 60 15.39 29.70 -32.77
C ASN A 60 15.15 29.92 -34.28
N VAL A 61 13.97 29.56 -34.78
CA VAL A 61 13.59 29.67 -36.19
C VAL A 61 12.14 30.13 -36.35
N LEU A 62 11.88 30.95 -37.38
CA LEU A 62 10.54 31.26 -37.89
C LEU A 62 10.52 31.03 -39.41
N SER A 63 9.50 30.35 -39.90
CA SER A 63 9.25 30.17 -41.32
C SER A 63 8.00 30.95 -41.73
N PHE A 64 8.07 31.68 -42.84
CA PHE A 64 6.95 32.40 -43.44
C PHE A 64 6.68 31.84 -44.83
N GLU A 65 5.60 31.10 -44.96
CA GLU A 65 5.11 30.59 -46.24
C GLU A 65 4.53 31.73 -47.08
N LEU A 66 4.93 31.81 -48.36
CA LEU A 66 4.42 32.81 -49.30
C LEU A 66 3.29 32.28 -50.19
N GLY A 67 3.02 30.96 -50.16
CA GLY A 67 1.89 30.33 -50.83
C GLY A 67 1.98 30.26 -52.37
N ASP A 68 3.16 30.50 -52.95
CA ASP A 68 3.43 30.39 -54.39
C ASP A 68 4.26 29.12 -54.66
N ASP A 69 3.92 28.38 -55.74
CA ASP A 69 4.59 27.14 -56.14
C ASP A 69 6.08 27.32 -56.47
N LEU A 70 6.53 28.53 -56.80
CA LEU A 70 7.93 28.86 -57.12
C LEU A 70 8.67 29.60 -55.98
N LEU A 71 7.97 30.32 -55.12
CA LEU A 71 8.54 31.05 -53.97
C LEU A 71 8.13 30.35 -52.66
N LEU A 72 9.00 29.47 -52.14
CA LEU A 72 8.68 28.69 -50.94
C LEU A 72 8.42 29.57 -49.72
N GLY A 73 9.25 30.61 -49.53
CA GLY A 73 9.11 31.52 -48.39
C GLY A 73 10.42 31.98 -47.78
N ASP A 74 10.30 32.55 -46.60
CA ASP A 74 11.40 33.09 -45.80
C ASP A 74 11.63 32.27 -44.53
N ILE A 75 12.90 31.96 -44.22
CA ILE A 75 13.32 31.32 -42.97
C ILE A 75 14.21 32.30 -42.20
N TYR A 76 13.80 32.68 -40.99
CA TYR A 76 14.57 33.53 -40.09
C TYR A 76 15.19 32.69 -38.98
N ILE A 77 16.50 32.81 -38.77
CA ILE A 77 17.24 32.05 -37.74
C ILE A 77 17.97 33.02 -36.81
N SER A 78 17.81 32.85 -35.50
CA SER A 78 18.51 33.66 -34.49
C SER A 78 19.80 33.03 -33.99
N LEU A 79 20.91 33.78 -34.07
CA LEU A 79 22.21 33.29 -33.59
C LEU A 79 22.23 33.04 -32.09
N ASP A 80 21.64 33.95 -31.31
CA ASP A 80 21.77 33.93 -29.84
C ASP A 80 20.97 32.78 -29.22
N THR A 81 19.80 32.46 -29.78
CA THR A 81 19.02 31.28 -29.35
C THR A 81 19.66 29.99 -29.84
N VAL A 82 20.06 29.90 -31.12
CA VAL A 82 20.74 28.71 -31.66
C VAL A 82 22.03 28.41 -30.92
N ALA A 83 22.83 29.42 -30.57
CA ALA A 83 24.09 29.22 -29.84
C ALA A 83 23.86 28.67 -28.42
N ARG A 84 22.80 29.11 -27.73
CA ARG A 84 22.43 28.57 -26.41
C ARG A 84 21.97 27.13 -26.52
N GLU A 85 21.08 26.82 -27.46
CA GLU A 85 20.55 25.47 -27.67
C GLU A 85 21.66 24.49 -28.11
N ALA A 86 22.56 24.92 -29.00
CA ALA A 86 23.70 24.09 -29.43
C ALA A 86 24.65 23.78 -28.26
N ALA A 87 24.88 24.75 -27.36
CA ALA A 87 25.68 24.54 -26.15
C ALA A 87 25.00 23.59 -25.17
N ASP A 88 23.69 23.73 -24.94
CA ASP A 88 22.91 22.87 -24.06
C ASP A 88 22.87 21.42 -24.59
N ALA A 89 22.84 21.24 -25.91
CA ALA A 89 22.83 19.94 -26.58
C ALA A 89 24.23 19.36 -26.86
N GLY A 90 25.31 20.09 -26.58
CA GLY A 90 26.68 19.63 -26.83
C GLY A 90 27.03 19.42 -28.32
N ILE A 91 26.37 20.16 -29.22
CA ILE A 91 26.59 20.11 -30.68
C ILE A 91 27.18 21.41 -31.22
N SER A 92 27.68 21.38 -32.46
CA SER A 92 28.22 22.60 -33.08
C SER A 92 27.11 23.54 -33.56
N ILE A 93 27.37 24.85 -33.58
CA ILE A 93 26.42 25.84 -34.13
C ILE A 93 26.05 25.51 -35.59
N PRO A 94 26.99 25.22 -36.51
CA PRO A 94 26.64 24.80 -37.88
C PRO A 94 25.70 23.58 -37.94
N GLU A 95 25.87 22.60 -37.06
CA GLU A 95 25.01 21.42 -36.99
C GLU A 95 23.59 21.77 -36.54
N HIS A 96 23.45 22.60 -35.49
CA HIS A 96 22.13 23.04 -35.05
C HIS A 96 21.44 23.94 -36.07
N VAL A 97 22.20 24.80 -36.77
CA VAL A 97 21.67 25.63 -37.88
C VAL A 97 21.20 24.76 -39.04
N ALA A 98 21.93 23.71 -39.38
CA ALA A 98 21.51 22.78 -40.42
C ALA A 98 20.15 22.15 -40.08
N HIS A 99 19.95 21.76 -38.81
CA HIS A 99 18.65 21.29 -38.34
C HIS A 99 17.56 22.37 -38.51
N MET A 100 17.80 23.62 -38.10
CA MET A 100 16.82 24.71 -38.23
C MET A 100 16.45 25.01 -39.69
N VAL A 101 17.41 24.93 -40.61
CA VAL A 101 17.14 25.10 -42.05
C VAL A 101 16.30 23.94 -42.57
N VAL A 102 16.60 22.69 -42.20
CA VAL A 102 15.80 21.52 -42.60
C VAL A 102 14.37 21.63 -42.04
N HIS A 103 14.24 21.95 -40.76
CA HIS A 103 12.95 22.16 -40.09
C HIS A 103 12.13 23.24 -40.80
N GLY A 104 12.76 24.41 -41.04
CA GLY A 104 12.11 25.53 -41.69
C GLY A 104 11.67 25.20 -43.13
N MET A 105 12.49 24.48 -43.89
CA MET A 105 12.17 24.03 -45.25
C MET A 105 11.02 23.03 -45.31
N LEU A 106 10.84 22.20 -44.28
CA LEU A 106 9.72 21.27 -44.21
C LEU A 106 8.41 22.00 -43.89
N HIS A 107 8.45 23.00 -43.00
CA HIS A 107 7.32 23.92 -42.80
C HIS A 107 6.92 24.60 -44.12
N LEU A 108 7.88 25.17 -44.86
CA LEU A 108 7.60 25.79 -46.17
C LEU A 108 7.00 24.83 -47.22
N GLN A 109 7.02 23.51 -46.98
CA GLN A 109 6.40 22.48 -47.83
C GLN A 109 5.07 21.95 -47.27
N GLY A 110 4.55 22.57 -46.20
CA GLY A 110 3.28 22.21 -45.56
C GLY A 110 3.36 21.05 -44.58
N TYR A 111 4.56 20.66 -44.11
CA TYR A 111 4.66 19.73 -42.98
C TYR A 111 4.57 20.51 -41.67
N ASP A 112 3.63 20.12 -40.81
CA ASP A 112 3.47 20.70 -39.47
C ASP A 112 3.76 19.65 -38.38
N HIS A 113 3.90 20.11 -37.15
CA HIS A 113 4.13 19.29 -35.96
C HIS A 113 3.19 19.66 -34.80
N ILE A 114 2.07 20.31 -35.08
CA ILE A 114 1.04 20.64 -34.08
C ILE A 114 0.34 19.38 -33.56
N GLN A 115 0.06 18.39 -34.43
CA GLN A 115 -0.50 17.10 -34.04
C GLN A 115 0.57 16.01 -33.96
N ASP A 116 0.41 15.05 -33.04
CA ASP A 116 1.41 14.02 -32.73
C ASP A 116 1.74 13.11 -33.95
N ASP A 117 0.77 12.85 -34.81
CA ASP A 117 0.93 12.04 -36.02
C ASP A 117 1.68 12.78 -37.15
N GLU A 118 1.37 14.07 -37.32
CA GLU A 118 2.11 14.96 -38.25
C GLU A 118 3.55 15.18 -37.79
N ALA A 119 3.76 15.34 -36.48
CA ALA A 119 5.09 15.46 -35.88
C ALA A 119 5.99 14.26 -36.21
N VAL A 120 5.47 13.03 -36.08
CA VAL A 120 6.24 11.81 -36.40
C VAL A 120 6.67 11.77 -37.87
N ILE A 121 5.81 12.23 -38.79
CA ILE A 121 6.12 12.28 -40.23
C ILE A 121 7.24 13.28 -40.50
N MET A 122 7.15 14.47 -39.87
CA MET A 122 8.14 15.52 -40.02
C MET A 122 9.50 15.12 -39.41
N GLU A 123 9.51 14.62 -38.17
CA GLU A 123 10.70 14.14 -37.49
C GLU A 123 11.42 13.04 -38.30
N THR A 124 10.65 12.10 -38.86
CA THR A 124 11.21 11.02 -39.70
C THR A 124 11.96 11.58 -40.92
N LYS A 125 11.41 12.63 -41.54
CA LYS A 125 12.05 13.30 -42.69
C LYS A 125 13.29 14.07 -42.28
N GLU A 126 13.24 14.78 -41.16
CA GLU A 126 14.38 15.51 -40.62
C GLU A 126 15.55 14.56 -40.33
N ILE A 127 15.30 13.43 -39.67
CA ILE A 127 16.32 12.40 -39.40
C ILE A 127 16.95 11.91 -40.71
N ALA A 128 16.13 11.61 -41.72
CA ALA A 128 16.62 11.11 -43.00
C ALA A 128 17.47 12.15 -43.75
N ILE A 129 17.05 13.43 -43.74
CA ILE A 129 17.77 14.53 -44.39
C ILE A 129 19.07 14.85 -43.65
N MET A 130 19.03 14.95 -42.32
CA MET A 130 20.21 15.20 -41.48
C MET A 130 21.25 14.10 -41.65
N LYS A 131 20.83 12.83 -41.66
CA LYS A 131 21.72 11.69 -41.96
C LYS A 131 22.34 11.78 -43.35
N LYS A 132 21.57 12.18 -44.38
CA LYS A 132 22.08 12.37 -45.75
C LYS A 132 23.09 13.52 -45.85
N LEU A 133 22.95 14.54 -45.02
CA LEU A 133 23.88 15.66 -44.92
C LEU A 133 25.13 15.31 -44.10
N GLY A 134 25.16 14.17 -43.42
CA GLY A 134 26.28 13.73 -42.58
C GLY A 134 26.25 14.31 -41.16
N TYR A 135 25.11 14.87 -40.74
CA TYR A 135 24.90 15.34 -39.37
C TYR A 135 24.30 14.25 -38.48
N LYS A 136 24.44 14.42 -37.16
CA LYS A 136 23.83 13.49 -36.21
C LYS A 136 22.31 13.59 -36.23
N ASN A 137 21.64 12.57 -35.71
CA ASN A 137 20.20 12.59 -35.52
C ASN A 137 19.86 13.70 -34.49
N PRO A 138 19.07 14.72 -34.84
CA PRO A 138 18.71 15.81 -33.93
C PRO A 138 17.84 15.39 -32.74
N TYR A 139 17.26 14.19 -32.80
CA TYR A 139 16.39 13.60 -31.77
C TYR A 139 17.07 12.46 -30.99
N ALA A 140 18.34 12.17 -31.25
CA ALA A 140 19.06 11.13 -30.51
C ALA A 140 19.58 11.69 -29.18
N ASP A 141 18.98 11.26 -28.06
CA ASP A 141 19.60 11.36 -26.74
C ASP A 141 20.79 10.38 -26.69
N ASP A 142 22.01 10.87 -26.88
CA ASP A 142 23.29 10.15 -26.72
C ASP A 142 23.27 8.63 -27.00
N GLU A 143 23.22 8.24 -28.29
CA GLU A 143 23.48 6.87 -28.71
C GLU A 143 24.79 6.74 -29.51
N CYS A 144 25.78 6.16 -28.84
CA CYS A 144 26.71 5.13 -29.30
C CYS A 144 27.25 5.23 -30.74
N GLY A 145 28.49 5.72 -30.89
CA GLY A 145 29.22 5.76 -32.16
C GLY A 145 29.76 4.40 -32.62
N CYS A 146 28.95 3.60 -33.32
CA CYS A 146 29.49 2.53 -34.17
C CYS A 146 28.80 2.52 -35.55
N GLY A 147 29.54 2.91 -36.59
CA GLY A 147 29.11 2.85 -37.98
C GLY A 147 29.46 1.51 -38.61
N CYS A 148 28.57 0.52 -38.54
CA CYS A 148 28.77 -0.78 -39.18
C CYS A 148 27.64 -1.10 -40.16
N VAL A 149 28.01 -1.41 -41.41
CA VAL A 149 27.13 -1.57 -42.58
C VAL A 149 26.76 -3.05 -42.87
N ASN A 150 27.35 -4.01 -42.15
CA ASN A 150 26.98 -5.44 -42.21
C ASN A 150 27.58 -6.16 -41.00
N CYS A 151 26.79 -6.78 -40.12
CA CYS A 151 27.35 -7.74 -39.15
C CYS A 151 26.34 -8.74 -38.60
N ASP A 152 26.82 -9.99 -38.53
CA ASP A 152 26.22 -11.18 -37.95
C ASP A 152 26.16 -11.08 -36.41
N CYS A 153 24.98 -11.20 -35.82
CA CYS A 153 24.64 -10.67 -34.49
C CYS A 153 25.10 -11.49 -33.27
N LYS A 154 26.07 -12.40 -33.39
CA LYS A 154 26.48 -13.25 -32.25
C LYS A 154 27.60 -12.69 -31.38
N ASN A 155 28.37 -11.72 -31.87
CA ASN A 155 29.53 -11.18 -31.16
C ASN A 155 29.56 -9.63 -31.03
N CYS A 156 28.44 -8.96 -31.26
CA CYS A 156 28.37 -7.50 -31.14
C CYS A 156 27.74 -7.09 -29.79
N ALA A 157 28.43 -6.24 -29.02
CA ALA A 157 27.99 -5.71 -27.74
C ALA A 157 26.93 -4.58 -27.89
N CYS A 158 25.90 -4.80 -28.71
CA CYS A 158 24.84 -3.84 -28.98
C CYS A 158 23.70 -4.04 -27.96
N HIS A 159 23.49 -3.09 -27.05
CA HIS A 159 22.43 -3.12 -26.03
C HIS A 159 21.07 -2.59 -26.53
N HIS A 160 20.65 -2.94 -27.75
CA HIS A 160 19.26 -2.71 -28.17
C HIS A 160 18.69 -3.97 -28.82
N CYS A 161 18.46 -4.95 -27.95
CA CYS A 161 17.54 -6.04 -28.18
C CYS A 161 16.11 -5.47 -28.04
N PRO A 162 15.15 -5.81 -28.92
CA PRO A 162 13.77 -5.30 -28.85
C PRO A 162 13.05 -5.90 -27.64
N GLY A 163 13.29 -5.32 -26.46
CA GLY A 163 12.70 -5.74 -25.20
C GLY A 163 12.29 -4.59 -24.27
N ASP A 164 12.52 -3.32 -24.63
CA ASP A 164 12.38 -2.18 -23.70
C ASP A 164 11.19 -1.25 -24.01
N LYS A 165 10.11 -1.77 -24.61
CA LYS A 165 8.94 -0.95 -24.97
C LYS A 165 7.98 -0.67 -23.81
N THR A 166 8.06 -1.41 -22.70
CA THR A 166 7.14 -1.25 -21.56
C THR A 166 7.60 -0.23 -20.51
N ILE A 167 8.87 0.20 -20.53
CA ILE A 167 9.41 1.15 -19.53
C ILE A 167 9.52 2.60 -20.06
N SER A 168 9.36 2.83 -21.38
CA SER A 168 9.53 4.17 -21.98
C SER A 168 8.43 5.18 -21.66
N PHE A 169 7.20 4.73 -21.34
CA PHE A 169 6.08 5.62 -21.03
C PHE A 169 6.36 6.50 -19.80
N PHE A 170 6.96 5.93 -18.75
CA PHE A 170 7.28 6.65 -17.52
C PHE A 170 8.52 7.56 -17.62
N LYS A 171 9.32 7.47 -18.70
CA LYS A 171 10.46 8.37 -18.95
C LYS A 171 10.04 9.68 -19.62
N LYS A 172 8.93 9.69 -20.39
CA LYS A 172 8.44 10.89 -21.10
C LYS A 172 7.69 11.89 -20.21
N ILE A 173 7.20 11.48 -19.04
CA ILE A 173 6.50 12.39 -18.12
C ILE A 173 7.53 13.23 -17.35
N LYS A 174 7.78 14.47 -17.81
CA LYS A 174 8.59 15.47 -17.09
C LYS A 174 7.82 15.99 -15.87
N ILE A 175 7.87 15.27 -14.76
CA ILE A 175 7.32 15.73 -13.47
C ILE A 175 8.30 16.74 -12.87
N ARG A 176 7.88 17.99 -12.73
CA ARG A 176 8.68 19.02 -12.03
C ARG A 176 8.88 18.60 -10.57
N GLU A 177 10.13 18.58 -10.13
CA GLU A 177 10.47 18.34 -8.71
C GLU A 177 9.79 19.39 -7.81
N ASN A 178 9.22 18.92 -6.70
CA ASN A 178 8.45 19.72 -5.76
C ASN A 178 7.30 20.51 -6.42
N GLY A 179 6.82 20.06 -7.58
CA GLY A 179 5.63 20.59 -8.25
C GLY A 179 4.36 19.87 -7.77
N PHE A 180 3.21 20.53 -7.94
CA PHE A 180 1.89 20.01 -7.56
C PHE A 180 1.66 18.55 -7.99
N TRP A 181 1.98 18.21 -9.24
CA TRP A 181 1.80 16.86 -9.77
C TRP A 181 2.62 15.79 -9.05
N GLN A 182 3.78 16.13 -8.48
CA GLN A 182 4.56 15.18 -7.69
C GLN A 182 3.87 14.84 -6.37
N TYR A 183 3.37 15.86 -5.66
CA TYR A 183 2.61 15.67 -4.42
C TYR A 183 1.29 14.93 -4.68
N ALA A 184 0.61 15.26 -5.79
CA ALA A 184 -0.61 14.56 -6.22
C ALA A 184 -0.34 13.07 -6.53
N LEU A 185 0.81 12.75 -7.14
CA LEU A 185 1.19 11.36 -7.37
C LEU A 185 1.51 10.61 -6.08
N TYR A 186 2.20 11.23 -5.11
CA TYR A 186 2.40 10.61 -3.79
C TYR A 186 1.06 10.32 -3.11
N ALA A 187 0.13 11.30 -3.13
CA ALA A 187 -1.22 11.13 -2.62
C ALA A 187 -1.97 9.98 -3.32
N LEU A 188 -1.92 9.92 -4.65
CA LEU A 188 -2.52 8.85 -5.44
C LEU A 188 -1.94 7.48 -5.07
N PHE A 189 -0.61 7.35 -5.03
CA PHE A 189 0.05 6.11 -4.66
C PHE A 189 -0.28 5.67 -3.23
N GLY A 190 -0.41 6.61 -2.29
CA GLY A 190 -0.86 6.33 -0.94
C GLY A 190 -2.29 5.78 -0.92
N GLY A 191 -3.22 6.45 -1.60
CA GLY A 191 -4.62 6.00 -1.68
C GLY A 191 -4.77 4.64 -2.36
N VAL A 192 -4.07 4.43 -3.49
CA VAL A 192 -4.06 3.16 -4.23
C VAL A 192 -3.48 2.02 -3.38
N ALA A 193 -2.47 2.29 -2.55
CA ALA A 193 -1.84 1.25 -1.75
C ALA A 193 -2.79 0.60 -0.72
N ALA A 194 -3.85 1.30 -0.29
CA ALA A 194 -4.82 0.77 0.66
C ALA A 194 -5.77 -0.29 0.07
N PHE A 195 -5.90 -0.36 -1.26
CA PHE A 195 -6.79 -1.31 -1.95
C PHE A 195 -6.27 -2.76 -1.95
N GLY A 196 -5.05 -3.02 -1.49
CA GLY A 196 -4.59 -4.39 -1.31
C GLY A 196 -5.23 -5.12 -0.13
N PHE A 197 -5.83 -4.39 0.81
CA PHE A 197 -6.49 -4.96 1.99
C PHE A 197 -7.94 -5.33 1.72
N ALA A 198 -8.55 -6.07 2.64
CA ALA A 198 -9.98 -6.34 2.63
C ALA A 198 -10.80 -5.04 2.56
N PRO A 199 -11.93 -5.03 1.83
CA PRO A 199 -12.55 -6.15 1.12
C PRO A 199 -12.08 -6.29 -0.35
N PHE A 200 -11.11 -5.48 -0.79
CA PHE A 200 -10.78 -5.35 -2.21
C PHE A 200 -9.76 -6.39 -2.69
N TYR A 201 -8.79 -6.75 -1.84
CA TYR A 201 -7.79 -7.78 -2.12
C TYR A 201 -6.96 -7.54 -3.39
N MET A 202 -6.82 -6.28 -3.82
CA MET A 202 -6.06 -5.89 -5.01
C MET A 202 -4.58 -5.78 -4.64
N TRP A 203 -3.91 -6.91 -4.33
CA TRP A 203 -2.51 -6.95 -3.86
C TRP A 203 -1.56 -6.12 -4.76
N TRP A 204 -1.80 -6.12 -6.07
CA TRP A 204 -1.02 -5.37 -7.05
C TRP A 204 -1.16 -3.86 -6.86
N ALA A 205 -2.26 -3.36 -6.31
CA ALA A 205 -2.46 -1.95 -6.00
C ALA A 205 -1.51 -1.50 -4.88
N THR A 206 -1.30 -2.32 -3.84
CA THR A 206 -0.27 -2.06 -2.81
C THR A 206 1.13 -2.08 -3.40
N VAL A 207 1.44 -3.05 -4.27
CA VAL A 207 2.74 -3.11 -4.97
C VAL A 207 2.98 -1.86 -5.82
N LEU A 208 1.98 -1.43 -6.60
CA LEU A 208 2.07 -0.22 -7.43
C LEU A 208 2.12 1.07 -6.61
N GLY A 209 1.35 1.16 -5.52
CA GLY A 209 1.33 2.33 -4.65
C GLY A 209 2.65 2.50 -3.89
N VAL A 210 3.07 1.47 -3.16
CA VAL A 210 4.34 1.49 -2.41
C VAL A 210 5.53 1.61 -3.37
N GLY A 211 5.53 0.81 -4.45
CA GLY A 211 6.59 0.83 -5.46
C GLY A 211 6.65 2.12 -6.26
N GLY A 212 5.51 2.71 -6.62
CA GLY A 212 5.43 3.97 -7.35
C GLY A 212 5.96 5.14 -6.52
N ALA A 213 5.59 5.21 -5.23
CA ALA A 213 6.15 6.18 -4.29
C ALA A 213 7.67 5.96 -4.10
N TYR A 214 8.13 4.71 -3.98
CA TYR A 214 9.55 4.38 -3.87
C TYR A 214 10.31 4.89 -5.10
N TRP A 215 9.83 4.56 -6.29
CA TRP A 215 10.41 4.95 -7.57
C TRP A 215 10.50 6.48 -7.72
N LEU A 216 9.44 7.20 -7.36
CA LEU A 216 9.41 8.66 -7.38
C LEU A 216 10.40 9.27 -6.38
N THR A 217 10.62 8.61 -5.24
CA THR A 217 11.56 9.03 -4.20
C THR A 217 13.00 8.93 -4.71
N VAL A 218 13.37 7.76 -5.26
CA VAL A 218 14.76 7.45 -5.60
C VAL A 218 15.23 8.00 -6.94
N ARG A 219 14.32 8.49 -7.80
CA ARG A 219 14.63 9.16 -9.08
C ARG A 219 15.50 10.41 -8.91
N ARG A 220 15.47 11.03 -7.73
CA ARG A 220 16.14 12.29 -7.45
C ARG A 220 17.65 12.09 -7.23
N LYS A 221 18.45 13.05 -7.67
CA LYS A 221 19.91 13.06 -7.45
C LYS A 221 20.31 13.75 -6.14
N ASN A 222 19.55 14.75 -5.70
CA ASN A 222 19.82 15.54 -4.49
C ASN A 222 18.64 15.49 -3.53
N TYR A 223 18.86 15.07 -2.29
CA TYR A 223 17.83 15.02 -1.26
C TYR A 223 17.91 16.24 -0.34
N GLY A 224 16.75 16.67 0.18
CA GLY A 224 16.69 17.69 1.23
C GLY A 224 16.97 17.11 2.62
N GLY A 225 16.90 17.96 3.65
CA GLY A 225 16.94 17.49 5.04
C GLY A 225 15.71 16.67 5.43
N ILE A 226 15.78 15.95 6.55
CA ILE A 226 14.73 15.05 7.05
C ILE A 226 13.34 15.71 7.02
N ILE A 227 13.20 16.92 7.57
CA ILE A 227 11.92 17.65 7.62
C ILE A 227 11.37 17.94 6.22
N HIS A 228 12.23 18.33 5.29
CA HIS A 228 11.83 18.61 3.91
C HIS A 228 11.31 17.34 3.23
N GLU A 229 12.00 16.21 3.40
CA GLU A 229 11.60 14.93 2.83
C GLU A 229 10.31 14.41 3.47
N MET A 230 10.13 14.58 4.78
CA MET A 230 8.88 14.25 5.47
C MET A 230 7.70 15.04 4.90
N LEU A 231 7.82 16.38 4.75
CA LEU A 231 6.76 17.21 4.16
C LEU A 231 6.49 16.85 2.70
N ARG A 232 7.52 16.46 1.95
CA ARG A 232 7.39 16.01 0.56
C ARG A 232 6.59 14.72 0.44
N LEU A 233 6.83 13.77 1.35
CA LEU A 233 6.24 12.44 1.36
C LEU A 233 4.92 12.37 2.15
N ALA A 234 4.60 13.40 2.93
CA ALA A 234 3.38 13.47 3.74
C ALA A 234 2.10 13.12 2.97
N PRO A 235 1.87 13.56 1.72
CA PRO A 235 0.65 13.19 0.99
C PRO A 235 0.47 11.69 0.80
N PHE A 236 1.56 10.92 0.62
CA PHE A 236 1.49 9.46 0.57
C PHE A 236 0.98 8.89 1.89
N GLY A 237 1.59 9.29 3.01
CA GLY A 237 1.21 8.81 4.33
C GLY A 237 -0.22 9.19 4.70
N ILE A 238 -0.61 10.44 4.43
CA ILE A 238 -1.97 10.97 4.65
C ILE A 238 -3.00 10.13 3.90
N MET A 239 -2.83 9.98 2.58
CA MET A 239 -3.82 9.29 1.76
C MET A 239 -3.85 7.78 2.04
N TYR A 240 -2.70 7.17 2.35
CA TYR A 240 -2.65 5.77 2.75
C TYR A 240 -3.43 5.53 4.04
N ALA A 241 -3.25 6.37 5.06
CA ALA A 241 -3.98 6.24 6.32
C ALA A 241 -5.48 6.54 6.18
N ILE A 242 -5.85 7.62 5.46
CA ILE A 242 -7.27 7.97 5.24
C ILE A 242 -7.97 6.85 4.47
N ALA A 243 -7.40 6.39 3.35
CA ALA A 243 -8.01 5.33 2.54
C ALA A 243 -8.13 4.01 3.32
N MET A 244 -7.20 3.72 4.21
CA MET A 244 -7.21 2.52 5.04
C MET A 244 -8.15 2.60 6.26
N LEU A 245 -8.31 3.77 6.87
CA LEU A 245 -8.91 3.92 8.22
C LEU A 245 -10.13 4.82 8.29
N TRP A 246 -10.63 5.37 7.17
CA TRP A 246 -11.82 6.24 7.18
C TRP A 246 -13.04 5.58 7.83
N TRP A 247 -13.14 4.25 7.75
CA TRP A 247 -14.24 3.47 8.33
C TRP A 247 -14.33 3.60 9.85
N THR A 248 -13.25 3.99 10.54
CA THR A 248 -13.27 4.23 11.99
C THR A 248 -14.28 5.30 12.38
N LEU A 249 -14.56 6.26 11.49
CA LEU A 249 -15.55 7.32 11.68
C LEU A 249 -16.98 6.77 11.68
N ASN A 250 -17.23 5.60 11.10
CA ASN A 250 -18.55 4.99 11.13
C ASN A 250 -19.04 4.77 12.56
N SER A 251 -18.14 4.52 13.51
CA SER A 251 -18.47 4.38 14.94
C SER A 251 -19.22 5.60 15.52
N ILE A 252 -18.98 6.81 14.99
CA ILE A 252 -19.68 8.05 15.36
C ILE A 252 -21.14 8.04 14.87
N TYR A 253 -21.37 7.44 13.70
CA TYR A 253 -22.63 7.53 12.95
C TYR A 253 -23.59 6.36 13.21
N VAL A 254 -23.12 5.30 13.88
CA VAL A 254 -23.94 4.12 14.18
C VAL A 254 -25.01 4.41 15.24
N VAL A 255 -24.79 5.39 16.12
CA VAL A 255 -25.74 5.78 17.16
C VAL A 255 -26.23 7.22 16.90
N PRO A 256 -27.54 7.49 16.82
CA PRO A 256 -28.07 8.83 16.54
C PRO A 256 -27.63 9.90 17.55
N GLU A 257 -27.55 9.55 18.83
CA GLU A 257 -27.11 10.43 19.91
C GLU A 257 -25.63 10.79 19.76
N LEU A 258 -24.78 9.79 19.47
CA LEU A 258 -23.37 10.03 19.18
C LEU A 258 -23.23 10.86 17.90
N THR A 259 -24.07 10.63 16.89
CA THR A 259 -24.06 11.42 15.65
C THR A 259 -24.34 12.89 15.96
N LYS A 260 -25.39 13.19 16.71
CA LYS A 260 -25.76 14.57 17.09
C LYS A 260 -24.65 15.25 17.90
N GLN A 261 -24.01 14.53 18.80
CA GLN A 261 -22.97 15.08 19.68
C GLN A 261 -21.60 15.19 18.99
N PHE A 262 -21.26 14.24 18.13
CA PHE A 262 -19.89 14.06 17.63
C PHE A 262 -19.70 14.28 16.13
N ALA A 263 -20.75 14.55 15.34
CA ALA A 263 -20.60 14.82 13.90
C ALA A 263 -19.66 16.01 13.58
N ILE A 264 -19.53 16.99 14.49
CA ILE A 264 -18.58 18.11 14.33
C ILE A 264 -17.12 17.65 14.37
N TRP A 265 -16.83 16.51 15.02
CA TRP A 265 -15.50 15.94 15.15
C TRP A 265 -15.05 15.12 13.94
N THR A 266 -15.90 14.87 12.95
CA THR A 266 -15.57 14.07 11.77
C THR A 266 -14.42 14.65 10.96
N VAL A 267 -14.44 15.96 10.69
CA VAL A 267 -13.35 16.63 9.95
C VAL A 267 -12.05 16.65 10.79
N PRO A 268 -12.06 17.07 12.07
CA PRO A 268 -10.89 16.91 12.95
C PRO A 268 -10.34 15.48 13.02
N ALA A 269 -11.21 14.47 13.07
CA ALA A 269 -10.80 13.07 13.10
C ALA A 269 -10.15 12.62 11.78
N LEU A 270 -10.68 13.03 10.61
CA LEU A 270 -10.03 12.79 9.32
C LEU A 270 -8.65 13.46 9.23
N ILE A 271 -8.53 14.70 9.73
CA ILE A 271 -7.25 15.40 9.81
C ILE A 271 -6.31 14.63 10.74
N GLY A 272 -6.79 14.15 11.90
CA GLY A 272 -6.04 13.32 12.82
C GLY A 272 -5.51 12.03 12.19
N ILE A 273 -6.35 11.30 11.46
CA ILE A 273 -5.97 10.09 10.69
C ILE A 273 -4.91 10.44 9.64
N GLY A 274 -5.09 11.56 8.92
CA GLY A 274 -4.12 12.04 7.94
C GLY A 274 -2.77 12.37 8.57
N LEU A 275 -2.75 13.12 9.67
CA LEU A 275 -1.55 13.47 10.42
C LEU A 275 -0.85 12.23 10.98
N PHE A 276 -1.62 11.27 11.51
CA PHE A 276 -1.10 9.97 11.91
C PHE A 276 -0.42 9.27 10.73
N GLY A 277 -1.05 9.25 9.57
CA GLY A 277 -0.47 8.67 8.36
C GLY A 277 0.83 9.36 7.92
N ALA A 278 0.84 10.69 7.92
CA ALA A 278 2.02 11.50 7.63
C ALA A 278 3.17 11.24 8.61
N LEU A 279 2.84 10.96 9.88
CA LEU A 279 3.84 10.72 10.92
C LEU A 279 4.46 9.33 10.82
N PHE A 280 3.68 8.29 10.50
CA PHE A 280 4.17 6.91 10.55
C PHE A 280 4.66 6.39 9.18
N PHE A 281 3.89 6.55 8.11
CA PHE A 281 4.15 5.82 6.87
C PHE A 281 5.19 6.46 5.93
N VAL A 282 5.72 7.64 6.28
CA VAL A 282 6.73 8.34 5.46
C VAL A 282 8.15 7.86 5.72
N TRP A 283 8.44 7.35 6.91
CA TRP A 283 9.81 7.05 7.36
C TRP A 283 10.59 6.07 6.48
N PRO A 284 10.00 5.01 5.90
CA PRO A 284 10.73 4.11 5.02
C PRO A 284 11.31 4.85 3.80
N TYR A 285 10.56 5.79 3.25
CA TYR A 285 10.99 6.63 2.14
C TYR A 285 11.98 7.71 2.59
N VAL A 286 11.76 8.33 3.76
CA VAL A 286 12.71 9.32 4.30
C VAL A 286 14.06 8.68 4.61
N ALA A 287 14.09 7.45 5.11
CA ALA A 287 15.32 6.76 5.49
C ALA A 287 16.25 6.51 4.30
N ILE A 288 15.70 6.13 3.14
CA ILE A 288 16.48 5.89 1.93
C ILE A 288 16.97 7.16 1.23
N THR A 289 16.49 8.34 1.65
CA THR A 289 17.00 9.64 1.18
C THR A 289 18.11 10.18 2.08
N GLN A 290 18.39 9.55 3.22
CA GLN A 290 19.43 10.02 4.14
C GLN A 290 20.81 9.49 3.76
N GLY A 291 21.70 10.39 3.35
CA GLY A 291 23.09 10.07 3.06
C GLY A 291 23.31 9.34 1.72
N LYS A 292 24.57 8.99 1.45
CA LYS A 292 24.97 8.29 0.23
C LYS A 292 24.83 6.79 0.43
N MET A 293 23.71 6.23 -0.03
CA MET A 293 23.43 4.79 0.01
C MET A 293 23.56 4.15 -1.37
N THR A 294 24.10 2.93 -1.44
CA THR A 294 24.03 2.10 -2.65
C THR A 294 22.59 1.62 -2.89
N ALA A 295 22.29 1.16 -4.10
CA ALA A 295 20.98 0.60 -4.45
C ALA A 295 20.60 -0.57 -3.54
N ALA A 296 21.54 -1.50 -3.31
CA ALA A 296 21.38 -2.62 -2.39
C ALA A 296 21.09 -2.18 -0.94
N GLN A 297 21.79 -1.15 -0.44
CA GLN A 297 21.56 -0.62 0.91
C GLN A 297 20.15 -0.03 1.08
N ARG A 298 19.64 0.67 0.06
CA ARG A 298 18.29 1.25 0.10
C ARG A 298 17.21 0.19 0.27
N VAL A 299 17.37 -0.99 -0.31
CA VAL A 299 16.40 -2.09 -0.17
C VAL A 299 16.25 -2.49 1.30
N PHE A 300 17.36 -2.83 1.96
CA PHE A 300 17.34 -3.26 3.36
C PHE A 300 16.95 -2.15 4.31
N MET A 301 17.36 -0.90 4.02
CA MET A 301 16.94 0.26 4.80
C MET A 301 15.43 0.48 4.68
N PHE A 302 14.88 0.41 3.46
CA PHE A 302 13.46 0.59 3.22
C PHE A 302 12.61 -0.47 3.93
N SER A 303 12.91 -1.75 3.72
CA SER A 303 12.14 -2.84 4.32
C SER A 303 12.32 -2.92 5.84
N GLY A 304 13.54 -2.69 6.33
CA GLY A 304 13.85 -2.65 7.76
C GLY A 304 13.08 -1.54 8.48
N VAL A 305 13.15 -0.30 7.97
CA VAL A 305 12.43 0.84 8.55
C VAL A 305 10.92 0.66 8.46
N TRP A 306 10.39 0.10 7.36
CA TRP A 306 8.96 -0.24 7.26
C TRP A 306 8.52 -1.16 8.40
N THR A 307 9.32 -2.18 8.66
CA THR A 307 9.05 -3.15 9.73
C THR A 307 9.14 -2.51 11.12
N ILE A 308 10.12 -1.63 11.35
CA ILE A 308 10.24 -0.86 12.60
C ILE A 308 9.01 -0.01 12.85
N ILE A 309 8.54 0.72 11.84
CA ILE A 309 7.35 1.57 11.96
C ILE A 309 6.11 0.75 12.32
N LEU A 310 5.90 -0.39 11.66
CA LEU A 310 4.78 -1.27 11.97
C LEU A 310 4.89 -1.84 13.38
N TRP A 311 6.09 -2.27 13.79
CA TRP A 311 6.34 -2.75 15.16
C TRP A 311 6.10 -1.66 16.21
N LEU A 312 6.61 -0.45 16.02
CA LEU A 312 6.39 0.69 16.93
C LEU A 312 4.91 1.01 17.07
N ARG A 313 4.15 0.91 15.98
CA ARG A 313 2.71 1.14 15.97
C ARG A 313 1.95 0.15 16.86
N GLU A 314 2.50 -1.02 17.17
CA GLU A 314 1.88 -2.00 18.06
C GLU A 314 1.97 -1.63 19.56
N TRP A 315 2.73 -0.61 19.93
CA TRP A 315 2.93 -0.19 21.33
C TRP A 315 2.58 1.28 21.59
N ILE A 316 2.88 2.15 20.62
CA ILE A 316 2.64 3.59 20.75
C ILE A 316 1.14 3.84 20.96
N PHE A 317 0.80 4.66 21.95
CA PHE A 317 -0.59 5.00 22.33
C PHE A 317 -1.50 3.77 22.51
N THR A 318 -1.02 2.75 23.24
CA THR A 318 -1.67 1.44 23.52
C THR A 318 -1.71 0.44 22.38
N GLY A 319 -1.16 0.83 21.22
CA GLY A 319 -0.95 -0.08 20.10
C GLY A 319 -2.12 -0.13 19.12
N PHE A 320 -1.78 -0.02 17.83
CA PHE A 320 -2.68 -0.16 16.68
C PHE A 320 -2.08 -1.03 15.56
N PRO A 321 -1.93 -2.36 15.77
CA PRO A 321 -1.41 -3.33 14.78
C PRO A 321 -2.32 -3.58 13.55
N TRP A 322 -3.06 -2.57 13.07
CA TRP A 322 -4.06 -2.73 12.01
C TRP A 322 -3.45 -2.83 10.61
N ASN A 323 -3.78 -3.90 9.86
CA ASN A 323 -3.33 -4.14 8.48
C ASN A 323 -1.82 -3.94 8.23
N PRO A 324 -0.95 -4.83 8.74
CA PRO A 324 0.41 -4.94 8.19
C PRO A 324 0.35 -5.29 6.69
N ILE A 325 1.35 -4.90 5.91
CA ILE A 325 1.39 -5.18 4.45
C ILE A 325 1.25 -6.68 4.16
N ALA A 326 1.73 -7.55 5.05
CA ALA A 326 1.55 -9.00 4.94
C ALA A 326 0.09 -9.43 4.64
N ASN A 327 -0.92 -8.70 5.14
CA ASN A 327 -2.33 -9.05 4.93
C ASN A 327 -2.75 -9.05 3.46
N ILE A 328 -2.04 -8.33 2.56
CA ILE A 328 -2.34 -8.38 1.12
C ILE A 328 -2.11 -9.77 0.52
N MET A 329 -1.39 -10.65 1.22
CA MET A 329 -1.09 -12.02 0.79
C MET A 329 -2.09 -13.05 1.32
N LEU A 330 -3.07 -12.68 2.15
CA LEU A 330 -4.13 -13.58 2.63
C LEU A 330 -4.95 -14.29 1.53
N PRO A 331 -5.10 -13.73 0.31
CA PRO A 331 -5.66 -14.46 -0.83
C PRO A 331 -4.77 -15.58 -1.39
N PHE A 332 -3.50 -15.66 -0.99
CA PHE A 332 -2.53 -16.65 -1.42
C PHE A 332 -2.10 -17.53 -0.23
N PRO A 333 -2.83 -18.64 0.06
CA PRO A 333 -2.68 -19.39 1.30
C PRO A 333 -1.25 -19.84 1.62
N SER A 334 -0.50 -20.31 0.62
CA SER A 334 0.89 -20.73 0.79
C SER A 334 1.81 -19.60 1.25
N VAL A 335 1.65 -18.40 0.69
CA VAL A 335 2.47 -17.24 1.07
C VAL A 335 1.98 -16.67 2.41
N ALA A 336 0.67 -16.60 2.63
CA ALA A 336 0.10 -16.18 3.91
C ALA A 336 0.61 -17.06 5.06
N ASN A 337 0.63 -18.38 4.86
CA ASN A 337 1.11 -19.35 5.85
C ASN A 337 2.60 -19.23 6.18
N SER A 338 3.39 -18.52 5.38
CA SER A 338 4.77 -18.19 5.76
C SER A 338 4.87 -17.34 7.03
N MET A 339 3.77 -16.67 7.44
CA MET A 339 3.69 -15.96 8.71
C MET A 339 3.83 -16.90 9.92
N SER A 340 3.62 -18.21 9.79
CA SER A 340 3.93 -19.17 10.85
C SER A 340 5.43 -19.26 11.17
N VAL A 341 6.29 -18.77 10.27
CA VAL A 341 7.74 -18.72 10.46
C VAL A 341 8.17 -17.36 11.00
N TRP A 342 7.78 -16.27 10.33
CA TRP A 342 8.33 -14.94 10.63
C TRP A 342 7.30 -13.86 10.96
N GLY A 343 6.04 -14.25 11.11
CA GLY A 343 4.93 -13.35 11.39
C GLY A 343 4.65 -12.34 10.29
N ALA A 344 3.65 -11.50 10.49
CA ALA A 344 3.29 -10.47 9.53
C ALA A 344 4.36 -9.39 9.38
N LEU A 345 5.15 -9.12 10.42
CA LEU A 345 6.27 -8.19 10.35
C LEU A 345 7.37 -8.73 9.42
N GLY A 346 7.72 -10.01 9.53
CA GLY A 346 8.68 -10.66 8.64
C GLY A 346 8.20 -10.75 7.20
N LEU A 347 6.95 -11.14 6.98
CA LEU A 347 6.39 -11.17 5.63
C LEU A 347 6.32 -9.75 5.02
N THR A 348 6.04 -8.72 5.83
CA THR A 348 6.12 -7.32 5.39
C THR A 348 7.54 -6.94 4.96
N PHE A 349 8.56 -7.33 5.73
CA PHE A 349 9.97 -7.12 5.36
C PHE A 349 10.30 -7.76 4.00
N VAL A 350 9.82 -8.99 3.77
CA VAL A 350 10.03 -9.70 2.49
C VAL A 350 9.32 -9.00 1.34
N ILE A 351 8.04 -8.63 1.49
CA ILE A 351 7.25 -7.97 0.42
C ILE A 351 7.85 -6.62 0.06
N THR A 352 8.10 -5.76 1.05
CA THR A 352 8.64 -4.42 0.82
C THR A 352 10.06 -4.46 0.24
N GLY A 353 10.87 -5.43 0.67
CA GLY A 353 12.19 -5.69 0.11
C GLY A 353 12.15 -6.23 -1.32
N ALA A 354 11.19 -7.10 -1.64
CA ALA A 354 10.96 -7.58 -3.00
C ALA A 354 10.55 -6.44 -3.95
N ILE A 355 9.64 -5.55 -3.50
CA ILE A 355 9.26 -4.34 -4.26
C ILE A 355 10.50 -3.47 -4.51
N ALA A 356 11.22 -3.09 -3.46
CA ALA A 356 12.38 -2.20 -3.58
C ALA A 356 13.53 -2.80 -4.40
N SER A 357 13.85 -4.09 -4.20
CA SER A 357 14.91 -4.77 -4.95
C SER A 357 14.60 -4.93 -6.42
N THR A 358 13.34 -5.23 -6.77
CA THR A 358 12.89 -5.27 -8.17
C THR A 358 13.07 -3.91 -8.82
N LEU A 359 12.63 -2.83 -8.16
CA LEU A 359 12.75 -1.48 -8.71
C LEU A 359 14.21 -1.05 -8.85
N GLU A 360 15.06 -1.32 -7.86
CA GLU A 360 16.50 -1.00 -7.96
C GLU A 360 17.22 -1.83 -9.04
N LEU A 361 16.80 -3.08 -9.25
CA LEU A 361 17.29 -3.91 -10.34
C LEU A 361 16.89 -3.33 -11.71
N LEU A 362 15.64 -2.90 -11.87
CA LEU A 362 15.16 -2.26 -13.11
C LEU A 362 15.88 -0.93 -13.40
N ARG A 363 16.34 -0.20 -12.37
CA ARG A 363 17.12 1.04 -12.54
C ARG A 363 18.55 0.78 -12.98
N ASN A 364 19.17 -0.28 -12.48
CA ASN A 364 20.55 -0.61 -12.78
C ASN A 364 20.78 -2.13 -12.73
N ASN A 365 20.45 -2.79 -13.83
CA ASN A 365 20.61 -4.24 -13.99
C ASN A 365 22.07 -4.68 -14.23
N LYS A 366 23.00 -3.74 -14.46
CA LYS A 366 24.42 -4.03 -14.66
C LYS A 366 25.17 -4.27 -13.36
N ASN A 367 24.62 -3.85 -12.22
CA ASN A 367 25.26 -4.05 -10.92
C ASN A 367 24.92 -5.43 -10.35
N VAL A 368 25.92 -6.30 -10.22
CA VAL A 368 25.77 -7.66 -9.67
C VAL A 368 25.18 -7.65 -8.25
N LYS A 369 25.49 -6.64 -7.43
CA LYS A 369 24.91 -6.53 -6.08
C LYS A 369 23.37 -6.41 -6.11
N ASN A 370 22.81 -5.75 -7.12
CA ASN A 370 21.35 -5.61 -7.26
C ASN A 370 20.71 -6.96 -7.57
N TRP A 371 21.34 -7.78 -8.42
CA TRP A 371 20.90 -9.15 -8.68
C TRP A 371 20.97 -10.03 -7.43
N ILE A 372 22.06 -9.95 -6.65
CA ILE A 372 22.20 -10.72 -5.41
C ILE A 372 21.07 -10.36 -4.42
N VAL A 373 20.80 -9.07 -4.22
CA VAL A 373 19.73 -8.64 -3.30
C VAL A 373 18.35 -9.02 -3.82
N PHE A 374 18.09 -8.87 -5.12
CA PHE A 374 16.84 -9.31 -5.74
C PHE A 374 16.64 -10.83 -5.55
N LEU A 375 17.66 -11.64 -5.86
CA LEU A 375 17.62 -13.09 -5.67
C LEU A 375 17.44 -13.47 -4.21
N PHE A 376 18.05 -12.75 -3.26
CA PHE A 376 17.83 -12.97 -1.83
C PHE A 376 16.35 -12.84 -1.46
N PHE A 377 15.68 -11.76 -1.85
CA PHE A 377 14.26 -11.56 -1.55
C PHE A 377 13.36 -12.55 -2.31
N VAL A 378 13.67 -12.88 -3.56
CA VAL A 378 12.95 -13.91 -4.34
C VAL A 378 13.09 -15.28 -3.68
N ILE A 379 14.30 -15.71 -3.35
CA ILE A 379 14.54 -16.99 -2.68
C ILE A 379 13.81 -17.02 -1.33
N THR A 380 13.88 -15.93 -0.55
CA THR A 380 13.20 -15.84 0.75
C THR A 380 11.68 -15.95 0.58
N PHE A 381 11.11 -15.28 -0.42
CA PHE A 381 9.68 -15.37 -0.73
C PHE A 381 9.27 -16.79 -1.15
N VAL A 382 10.04 -17.45 -2.04
CA VAL A 382 9.76 -18.83 -2.47
C VAL A 382 9.93 -19.83 -1.32
N CYS A 383 11.02 -19.74 -0.55
CA CYS A 383 11.23 -20.56 0.65
C CYS A 383 10.09 -20.37 1.65
N GLY A 384 9.61 -19.14 1.83
CA GLY A 384 8.45 -18.82 2.65
C GLY A 384 7.19 -19.53 2.19
N GLY A 385 6.91 -19.50 0.88
CA GLY A 385 5.77 -20.22 0.31
C GLY A 385 5.86 -21.73 0.52
N ILE A 386 7.05 -22.33 0.38
CA ILE A 386 7.27 -23.76 0.63
C ILE A 386 7.03 -24.10 2.12
N LEU A 387 7.58 -23.31 3.03
CA LEU A 387 7.36 -23.48 4.47
C LEU A 387 5.90 -23.24 4.87
N GLY A 388 5.21 -22.33 4.19
CA GLY A 388 3.78 -22.11 4.37
C GLY A 388 2.95 -23.30 3.92
N ILE A 389 3.29 -23.95 2.79
CA ILE A 389 2.66 -25.23 2.39
C ILE A 389 2.90 -26.30 3.46
N HIS A 390 4.12 -26.38 4.01
CA HIS A 390 4.39 -27.31 5.11
C HIS A 390 3.49 -27.03 6.33
N ASN A 391 3.31 -25.77 6.72
CA ASN A 391 2.40 -25.38 7.80
C ASN A 391 0.95 -25.80 7.54
N MET A 392 0.47 -25.61 6.30
CA MET A 392 -0.87 -26.04 5.90
C MET A 392 -1.03 -27.57 6.03
N ASN A 393 -0.04 -28.33 5.56
CA ASN A 393 -0.06 -29.79 5.68
C ASN A 393 -0.03 -30.24 7.15
N VAL A 394 0.67 -29.53 8.04
CA VAL A 394 0.64 -29.82 9.48
C VAL A 394 -0.75 -29.55 10.05
N ALA A 395 -1.39 -28.45 9.66
CA ALA A 395 -2.75 -28.13 10.09
C ALA A 395 -3.80 -29.15 9.60
N GLU A 396 -3.65 -29.67 8.38
CA GLU A 396 -4.58 -30.65 7.80
C GLU A 396 -4.45 -32.06 8.38
N ASN A 397 -3.24 -32.45 8.82
CA ASN A 397 -2.99 -33.80 9.34
C ASN A 397 -3.39 -33.98 10.81
N ASP A 398 -3.89 -32.93 11.47
CA ASP A 398 -4.37 -33.00 12.85
C ASP A 398 -5.76 -33.65 12.92
N THR A 399 -6.07 -34.27 14.05
CA THR A 399 -7.37 -34.88 14.28
C THR A 399 -8.44 -33.83 14.55
N GLU A 400 -9.58 -33.97 13.88
CA GLU A 400 -10.75 -33.14 14.11
C GLU A 400 -11.22 -33.23 15.57
N SER A 401 -11.47 -32.08 16.20
CA SER A 401 -12.06 -32.08 17.54
C SER A 401 -13.45 -32.70 17.50
N SER A 402 -13.71 -33.61 18.43
CA SER A 402 -15.02 -34.23 18.69
C SER A 402 -16.06 -33.21 19.17
N VAL A 403 -15.64 -32.04 19.67
CA VAL A 403 -16.50 -31.05 20.31
C VAL A 403 -17.25 -30.23 19.26
N LYS A 404 -18.57 -30.38 19.20
CA LYS A 404 -19.43 -29.61 18.30
C LYS A 404 -19.79 -28.26 18.92
N ILE A 405 -19.35 -27.19 18.29
CA ILE A 405 -19.50 -25.83 18.79
C ILE A 405 -20.54 -25.09 17.94
N ARG A 406 -21.46 -24.40 18.61
CA ARG A 406 -22.46 -23.52 17.99
C ARG A 406 -22.11 -22.06 18.24
N ILE A 407 -22.07 -21.26 17.19
CA ILE A 407 -22.00 -19.79 17.28
C ILE A 407 -23.39 -19.21 17.03
N VAL A 408 -23.81 -18.30 17.89
CA VAL A 408 -25.07 -17.55 17.74
C VAL A 408 -24.77 -16.12 17.33
N GLN A 409 -25.34 -15.66 16.21
CA GLN A 409 -25.23 -14.28 15.73
C GLN A 409 -26.59 -13.59 15.77
N PRO A 410 -26.86 -12.69 16.74
CA PRO A 410 -28.15 -12.05 16.87
C PRO A 410 -28.46 -11.05 15.74
N ALA A 411 -27.45 -10.32 15.28
CA ALA A 411 -27.51 -9.28 14.24
C ALA A 411 -28.51 -8.14 14.49
N GLN A 412 -28.77 -7.79 15.76
CA GLN A 412 -29.60 -6.62 16.09
C GLN A 412 -28.82 -5.31 15.88
N THR A 413 -29.50 -4.20 15.57
CA THR A 413 -28.82 -2.92 15.34
C THR A 413 -28.45 -2.23 16.67
N GLN A 414 -27.31 -1.52 16.70
CA GLN A 414 -26.87 -0.82 17.91
C GLN A 414 -27.87 0.26 18.35
N SER A 415 -28.57 0.90 17.41
CA SER A 415 -29.62 1.90 17.66
C SER A 415 -30.81 1.34 18.44
N GLN A 416 -31.06 0.04 18.36
CA GLN A 416 -32.14 -0.57 19.11
C GLN A 416 -31.79 -0.63 20.61
N LYS A 417 -30.53 -0.57 21.05
CA LYS A 417 -30.16 -0.55 22.50
C LYS A 417 -30.61 0.70 23.28
N MET A 418 -31.33 1.63 22.65
CA MET A 418 -31.87 2.83 23.29
C MET A 418 -33.05 2.51 24.20
N ILE A 419 -32.99 3.03 25.43
CA ILE A 419 -33.93 2.73 26.51
C ILE A 419 -34.55 4.05 26.99
N TYR A 420 -35.88 4.14 27.01
CA TYR A 420 -36.62 5.32 27.46
C TYR A 420 -37.02 5.25 28.94
N SER A 421 -37.20 4.05 29.49
CA SER A 421 -37.53 3.82 30.91
C SER A 421 -36.91 2.52 31.43
N ARG A 422 -36.79 2.39 32.77
CA ARG A 422 -36.29 1.16 33.42
C ARG A 422 -37.16 -0.06 33.10
N THR A 423 -38.47 0.10 33.00
CA THR A 423 -39.40 -0.99 32.66
C THR A 423 -39.20 -1.47 31.23
N ASP A 424 -38.99 -0.54 30.29
CA ASP A 424 -38.67 -0.89 28.90
C ASP A 424 -37.32 -1.60 28.79
N ALA A 425 -36.35 -1.23 29.63
CA ALA A 425 -35.05 -1.89 29.71
C ALA A 425 -35.19 -3.37 30.09
N LEU A 426 -35.99 -3.66 31.12
CA LEU A 426 -36.21 -5.01 31.63
C LEU A 426 -36.95 -5.87 30.61
N LYS A 427 -38.06 -5.36 30.07
CA LYS A 427 -38.82 -6.07 29.03
C LYS A 427 -37.94 -6.38 27.81
N ARG A 428 -37.14 -5.40 27.38
CA ARG A 428 -36.20 -5.60 26.28
C ARG A 428 -35.13 -6.63 26.61
N ALA A 429 -34.61 -6.64 27.84
CA ALA A 429 -33.64 -7.64 28.28
C ALA A 429 -34.25 -9.06 28.24
N GLU A 430 -35.50 -9.21 28.67
CA GLU A 430 -36.26 -10.46 28.58
C GLU A 430 -36.46 -10.89 27.11
N ASP A 431 -36.88 -9.97 26.23
CA ASP A 431 -37.05 -10.23 24.81
C ASP A 431 -35.73 -10.69 24.16
N ILE A 432 -34.62 -10.01 24.48
CA ILE A 432 -33.27 -10.39 24.00
C ILE A 432 -32.93 -11.81 24.46
N LEU A 433 -33.10 -12.13 25.75
CA LEU A 433 -32.79 -13.47 26.26
C LEU A 433 -33.66 -14.55 25.62
N LEU A 434 -34.95 -14.26 25.41
CA LEU A 434 -35.86 -15.17 24.74
C LEU A 434 -35.46 -15.41 23.28
N ASP A 435 -35.05 -14.37 22.56
CA ASP A 435 -34.56 -14.50 21.18
C ASP A 435 -33.26 -15.29 21.11
N LEU A 436 -32.31 -15.01 22.01
CA LEU A 436 -31.06 -15.77 22.12
C LEU A 436 -31.32 -17.24 22.43
N PHE A 437 -32.24 -17.53 23.35
CA PHE A 437 -32.65 -18.89 23.68
C PHE A 437 -33.25 -19.59 22.47
N LYS A 438 -34.20 -18.96 21.76
CA LYS A 438 -34.83 -19.54 20.56
C LYS A 438 -33.82 -19.84 19.45
N MET A 439 -32.86 -18.94 19.21
CA MET A 439 -31.80 -19.15 18.23
C MET A 439 -30.90 -20.31 18.66
N ALA A 440 -30.41 -20.28 19.90
CA ALA A 440 -29.46 -21.26 20.42
C ALA A 440 -30.06 -22.67 20.53
N ALA A 441 -31.34 -22.78 20.88
CA ALA A 441 -32.08 -24.04 20.98
C ALA A 441 -32.55 -24.60 19.62
N SER A 442 -32.29 -23.91 18.50
CA SER A 442 -32.67 -24.38 17.17
C SER A 442 -31.64 -25.33 16.57
N GLY A 443 -32.08 -26.33 15.81
CA GLY A 443 -31.18 -27.32 15.18
C GLY A 443 -30.79 -28.47 16.09
N ASP A 444 -29.76 -29.21 15.69
CA ASP A 444 -29.24 -30.37 16.44
C ASP A 444 -28.60 -29.94 17.78
N GLU A 445 -28.37 -30.88 18.69
CA GLU A 445 -27.62 -30.58 19.91
C GLU A 445 -26.15 -30.22 19.58
N ALA A 446 -25.61 -29.29 20.37
CA ALA A 446 -24.21 -28.84 20.36
C ALA A 446 -23.63 -29.01 21.77
N ASP A 447 -22.33 -29.27 21.86
CA ASP A 447 -21.63 -29.50 23.13
C ASP A 447 -21.29 -28.19 23.84
N LEU A 448 -21.09 -27.12 23.07
CA LEU A 448 -20.73 -25.79 23.55
C LEU A 448 -21.39 -24.71 22.69
N ILE A 449 -22.03 -23.72 23.33
CA ILE A 449 -22.68 -22.60 22.63
C ILE A 449 -21.95 -21.29 22.95
N VAL A 450 -21.52 -20.58 21.92
CA VAL A 450 -20.76 -19.33 22.01
C VAL A 450 -21.60 -18.16 21.52
N PHE A 451 -21.80 -17.19 22.41
CA PHE A 451 -22.46 -15.92 22.15
C PHE A 451 -21.46 -14.76 22.06
N PRO A 452 -21.76 -13.69 21.30
CA PRO A 452 -20.84 -12.59 21.08
C PRO A 452 -20.61 -11.67 22.29
N GLU A 453 -19.72 -10.69 22.11
CA GLU A 453 -19.40 -9.64 23.09
C GLU A 453 -20.63 -8.78 23.45
N THR A 454 -20.79 -8.47 24.74
CA THR A 454 -21.88 -7.62 25.28
C THR A 454 -23.27 -8.04 24.78
N THR A 455 -23.53 -9.35 24.78
CA THR A 455 -24.80 -9.95 24.34
C THR A 455 -25.74 -10.15 25.52
N TYR A 456 -25.22 -10.49 26.70
CA TYR A 456 -26.04 -10.62 27.90
C TYR A 456 -26.50 -9.23 28.37
N PRO A 457 -27.82 -9.01 28.56
CA PRO A 457 -28.35 -7.68 28.81
C PRO A 457 -28.17 -7.19 30.25
N TYR A 458 -27.81 -8.09 31.18
CA TYR A 458 -27.58 -7.77 32.59
C TYR A 458 -26.09 -7.69 32.93
N THR A 459 -25.77 -6.92 33.97
CA THR A 459 -24.43 -6.94 34.58
C THR A 459 -24.34 -8.12 35.53
N ILE A 460 -23.28 -8.94 35.38
CA ILE A 460 -23.00 -10.11 36.21
C ILE A 460 -22.19 -9.71 37.45
N THR A 461 -22.46 -10.36 38.56
CA THR A 461 -21.72 -10.29 39.84
C THR A 461 -21.29 -11.69 40.28
N ASN A 462 -20.42 -11.79 41.29
CA ASN A 462 -19.83 -13.07 41.73
C ASN A 462 -20.82 -14.14 42.21
N ASN A 463 -22.03 -13.75 42.60
CA ASN A 463 -23.04 -14.66 43.14
C ASN A 463 -24.18 -14.93 42.15
N ASP A 464 -24.07 -14.44 40.92
CA ASP A 464 -25.10 -14.66 39.91
C ASP A 464 -24.92 -16.02 39.24
N ASP A 465 -26.05 -16.65 38.93
CA ASP A 465 -26.11 -17.81 38.04
C ASP A 465 -26.34 -17.36 36.59
N MET A 466 -26.29 -18.31 35.66
CA MET A 466 -26.59 -18.12 34.24
C MET A 466 -27.84 -18.93 33.84
N PRO A 467 -29.06 -18.37 34.02
CA PRO A 467 -30.31 -19.05 33.68
C PRO A 467 -30.39 -19.48 32.22
N LEU A 468 -29.73 -18.73 31.32
CA LEU A 468 -29.68 -19.07 29.89
C LEU A 468 -29.00 -20.42 29.65
N ALA A 469 -27.88 -20.70 30.34
CA ALA A 469 -27.17 -21.98 30.23
C ALA A 469 -28.01 -23.13 30.82
N GLN A 470 -28.67 -22.89 31.96
CA GLN A 470 -29.57 -23.85 32.59
C GLN A 470 -30.78 -24.19 31.70
N ALA A 471 -31.37 -23.18 31.04
CA ALA A 471 -32.49 -23.37 30.13
C ALA A 471 -32.08 -24.15 28.88
N LEU A 472 -30.89 -23.86 28.32
CA LEU A 472 -30.35 -24.57 27.16
C LEU A 472 -29.87 -25.99 27.49
N LYS A 473 -29.59 -26.28 28.77
CA LYS A 473 -29.00 -27.55 29.24
C LYS A 473 -27.65 -27.88 28.58
N THR A 474 -26.92 -26.83 28.18
CA THR A 474 -25.63 -26.91 27.49
C THR A 474 -24.68 -25.89 28.11
N ASN A 475 -23.38 -26.14 28.00
CA ASN A 475 -22.37 -25.18 28.44
C ASN A 475 -22.36 -23.96 27.49
N VAL A 476 -22.23 -22.77 28.08
CA VAL A 476 -22.38 -21.50 27.36
C VAL A 476 -21.20 -20.58 27.63
N ILE A 477 -20.72 -19.93 26.58
CA ILE A 477 -19.81 -18.80 26.64
C ILE A 477 -20.56 -17.56 26.16
N ILE A 478 -20.59 -16.49 26.95
CA ILE A 478 -21.33 -15.28 26.61
C ILE A 478 -20.62 -14.01 27.07
N GLY A 479 -20.64 -12.97 26.23
CA GLY A 479 -20.14 -11.65 26.60
C GLY A 479 -21.13 -10.87 27.47
N ALA A 480 -20.67 -10.37 28.62
CA ALA A 480 -21.44 -9.57 29.57
C ALA A 480 -20.58 -8.48 30.21
N ASN A 481 -21.22 -7.47 30.82
CA ASN A 481 -20.51 -6.61 31.76
C ASN A 481 -20.40 -7.34 33.10
N TYR A 482 -19.23 -7.33 33.72
CA TYR A 482 -19.01 -7.90 35.05
C TYR A 482 -18.69 -6.78 36.06
N PHE A 483 -19.27 -6.87 37.26
CA PHE A 483 -19.02 -5.94 38.35
C PHE A 483 -18.48 -6.68 39.58
N ASP A 484 -17.25 -6.35 39.98
CA ASP A 484 -16.56 -6.98 41.11
C ASP A 484 -16.90 -6.38 42.48
N GLY A 485 -17.79 -5.38 42.52
CA GLY A 485 -18.09 -4.58 43.71
C GLY A 485 -17.47 -3.18 43.70
N ALA A 486 -16.47 -2.93 42.85
CA ALA A 486 -15.78 -1.65 42.74
C ALA A 486 -15.67 -1.13 41.30
N LYS A 487 -15.48 -2.02 40.33
CA LYS A 487 -15.18 -1.70 38.93
C LYS A 487 -16.04 -2.53 37.97
N VAL A 488 -16.27 -1.98 36.79
CA VAL A 488 -17.00 -2.65 35.70
C VAL A 488 -15.99 -3.10 34.64
N TYR A 489 -16.14 -4.34 34.17
CA TYR A 489 -15.31 -4.97 33.16
C TYR A 489 -16.17 -5.43 31.98
N ASN A 490 -15.57 -5.47 30.80
CA ASN A 490 -16.10 -6.19 29.65
C ASN A 490 -15.57 -7.61 29.70
N SER A 491 -16.44 -8.60 29.86
CA SER A 491 -16.05 -9.94 30.26
C SER A 491 -16.71 -11.02 29.42
N MET A 492 -15.98 -12.12 29.25
CA MET A 492 -16.46 -13.39 28.73
C MET A 492 -16.80 -14.28 29.92
N ILE A 493 -18.07 -14.64 30.02
CA ILE A 493 -18.60 -15.48 31.09
C ILE A 493 -18.73 -16.91 30.57
N VAL A 494 -18.19 -17.85 31.32
CA VAL A 494 -18.27 -19.27 31.03
C VAL A 494 -19.18 -19.92 32.05
N ALA A 495 -20.26 -20.51 31.59
CA ALA A 495 -21.28 -21.11 32.45
C ALA A 495 -21.55 -22.56 32.05
N SER A 496 -21.71 -23.40 33.07
CA SER A 496 -22.08 -24.81 32.90
C SER A 496 -23.57 -24.97 32.59
N LYS A 497 -23.95 -26.13 32.05
CA LYS A 497 -25.32 -26.56 31.78
C LYS A 497 -26.25 -26.54 32.99
N ASN A 498 -25.70 -26.48 34.20
CA ASN A 498 -26.46 -26.36 35.45
C ASN A 498 -26.80 -24.90 35.81
N GLY A 499 -26.23 -23.92 35.09
CA GLY A 499 -26.36 -22.50 35.38
C GLY A 499 -25.17 -21.92 36.16
N ASN A 500 -24.31 -22.75 36.75
CA ASN A 500 -23.18 -22.26 37.54
C ASN A 500 -22.13 -21.60 36.64
N ILE A 501 -21.71 -20.38 36.98
CA ILE A 501 -20.59 -19.69 36.33
C ILE A 501 -19.29 -20.34 36.78
N SER A 502 -18.54 -20.94 35.85
CA SER A 502 -17.28 -21.64 36.13
C SER A 502 -16.05 -20.76 35.98
N ASN A 503 -16.08 -19.79 35.05
CA ASN A 503 -14.97 -18.87 34.84
C ASN A 503 -15.43 -17.51 34.32
N ILE A 504 -14.69 -16.45 34.64
CA ILE A 504 -14.92 -15.07 34.17
C ILE A 504 -13.61 -14.51 33.63
N TYR A 505 -13.48 -14.41 32.31
CA TYR A 505 -12.37 -13.70 31.69
C TYR A 505 -12.75 -12.23 31.49
N SER A 506 -11.86 -11.32 31.85
CA SER A 506 -12.09 -9.88 31.66
C SER A 506 -11.06 -9.29 30.69
N LYS A 507 -11.55 -8.45 29.77
CA LYS A 507 -10.77 -7.83 28.70
C LYS A 507 -9.57 -7.06 29.24
N SER A 508 -8.38 -7.39 28.75
CA SER A 508 -7.12 -6.80 29.16
C SER A 508 -6.71 -5.60 28.30
N HIS A 509 -6.86 -5.69 26.98
CA HIS A 509 -6.57 -4.59 26.05
C HIS A 509 -7.86 -3.88 25.64
N LEU A 510 -8.06 -2.70 26.23
CA LEU A 510 -9.25 -1.87 26.00
C LEU A 510 -9.08 -0.97 24.77
N VAL A 511 -10.18 -0.70 24.08
CA VAL A 511 -10.22 0.21 22.93
C VAL A 511 -10.14 1.66 23.42
N PRO A 512 -9.11 2.44 23.02
CA PRO A 512 -8.99 3.85 23.39
C PRO A 512 -10.19 4.66 22.91
N PHE A 513 -10.64 5.63 23.71
CA PHE A 513 -11.80 6.50 23.45
C PHE A 513 -13.17 5.80 23.40
N GLY A 514 -13.22 4.47 23.29
CA GLY A 514 -14.45 3.68 23.37
C GLY A 514 -14.72 3.16 24.78
N GLU A 515 -13.75 2.45 25.35
CA GLU A 515 -13.93 1.71 26.61
C GLU A 515 -13.30 2.41 27.82
N TYR A 516 -12.29 3.24 27.60
CA TYR A 516 -11.63 4.01 28.66
C TYR A 516 -11.23 5.40 28.17
N ARG A 517 -10.99 6.29 29.13
CA ARG A 517 -10.55 7.67 28.90
C ARG A 517 -9.02 7.74 28.77
N PRO A 518 -8.46 7.98 27.58
CA PRO A 518 -7.01 8.10 27.46
C PRO A 518 -6.52 9.31 28.28
N MET A 519 -5.39 9.14 28.98
CA MET A 519 -4.84 10.11 29.93
C MET A 519 -5.78 10.51 31.10
N GLY A 520 -6.91 9.80 31.28
CA GLY A 520 -7.87 10.02 32.36
C GLY A 520 -8.83 11.22 32.18
N PHE A 521 -8.53 12.17 31.29
CA PHE A 521 -9.33 13.38 31.10
C PHE A 521 -10.01 13.48 29.72
N LEU A 522 -9.54 12.73 28.71
CA LEU A 522 -10.16 12.78 27.38
C LEU A 522 -11.54 12.11 27.41
N PRO A 523 -12.54 12.66 26.70
CA PRO A 523 -13.91 12.15 26.74
C PRO A 523 -13.98 10.74 26.14
N ALA A 524 -14.67 9.84 26.84
CA ALA A 524 -15.02 8.50 26.38
C ALA A 524 -16.42 8.14 26.90
N PRO A 525 -17.21 7.34 26.16
CA PRO A 525 -18.57 6.97 26.54
C PRO A 525 -18.60 5.99 27.73
N ALA A 526 -17.50 5.26 27.98
CA ALA A 526 -17.34 4.35 29.10
C ALA A 526 -15.99 4.53 29.81
N ASN A 527 -15.86 3.93 31.00
CA ASN A 527 -14.61 3.86 31.76
C ASN A 527 -14.47 2.49 32.44
N LEU A 528 -14.24 1.48 31.62
CA LEU A 528 -14.09 0.08 32.04
C LEU A 528 -12.69 -0.18 32.62
N ALA A 529 -12.60 -1.20 33.46
CA ALA A 529 -11.35 -1.65 34.04
C ALA A 529 -10.67 -2.72 33.19
N HIS A 530 -9.33 -2.74 33.25
CA HIS A 530 -8.51 -3.75 32.61
C HIS A 530 -8.53 -5.06 33.40
N GLY A 531 -8.69 -6.19 32.70
CA GLY A 531 -8.57 -7.53 33.26
C GLY A 531 -7.12 -8.02 33.41
N GLY A 532 -6.99 -9.29 33.78
CA GLY A 532 -5.71 -9.90 34.19
C GLY A 532 -4.71 -10.22 33.09
N GLY A 533 -5.12 -10.25 31.81
CA GLY A 533 -4.26 -10.62 30.68
C GLY A 533 -4.45 -12.06 30.22
N ALA A 534 -3.43 -12.66 29.60
CA ALA A 534 -3.49 -14.00 29.02
C ALA A 534 -3.87 -15.08 30.04
N GLU A 535 -4.85 -15.91 29.71
CA GLU A 535 -5.21 -17.11 30.48
C GLU A 535 -5.70 -18.22 29.55
N LEU A 536 -5.77 -19.45 30.07
CA LEU A 536 -6.39 -20.58 29.38
C LEU A 536 -7.59 -21.04 30.19
N ILE A 537 -8.70 -21.32 29.50
CA ILE A 537 -9.94 -21.79 30.11
C ILE A 537 -10.20 -23.21 29.62
N SER A 538 -10.52 -24.12 30.55
CA SER A 538 -11.01 -25.45 30.23
C SER A 538 -12.52 -25.53 30.49
N VAL A 539 -13.25 -26.08 29.53
CA VAL A 539 -14.69 -26.34 29.63
C VAL A 539 -14.94 -27.77 29.21
N ASN A 540 -15.61 -28.54 30.05
CA ASN A 540 -16.09 -29.86 29.67
C ASN A 540 -17.11 -29.71 28.52
N ALA A 541 -16.89 -30.29 27.35
CA ALA A 541 -17.76 -30.11 26.19
C ALA A 541 -18.00 -31.46 25.53
N GLY A 542 -19.13 -32.09 25.86
CA GLY A 542 -19.38 -33.49 25.51
C GLY A 542 -18.61 -34.43 26.44
N ASP A 543 -17.93 -35.43 25.85
CA ASP A 543 -17.10 -36.40 26.58
C ASP A 543 -15.65 -35.93 26.80
N ASP A 544 -15.25 -34.82 26.16
CA ASP A 544 -13.89 -34.28 26.18
C ASP A 544 -13.82 -32.90 26.85
N ASP A 545 -12.65 -32.55 27.38
CA ASP A 545 -12.37 -31.19 27.86
C ASP A 545 -11.86 -30.32 26.70
N PHE A 546 -12.50 -29.16 26.50
CA PHE A 546 -12.13 -28.17 25.51
C PHE A 546 -11.37 -27.00 26.16
N VAL A 547 -10.09 -26.89 25.83
CA VAL A 547 -9.19 -25.84 26.32
C VAL A 547 -9.08 -24.74 25.28
N PHE A 548 -9.32 -23.49 25.66
CA PHE A 548 -9.21 -22.37 24.75
C PHE A 548 -8.54 -21.14 25.36
N ALA A 549 -7.98 -20.30 24.50
CA ALA A 549 -7.55 -18.96 24.86
C ALA A 549 -8.70 -17.96 24.59
N PRO A 550 -9.18 -17.20 25.59
CA PRO A 550 -10.22 -16.21 25.39
C PRO A 550 -9.63 -14.93 24.76
N ALA A 551 -10.38 -14.31 23.84
CA ALA A 551 -10.04 -13.00 23.28
C ALA A 551 -11.30 -12.18 23.07
N ILE A 552 -11.37 -10.97 23.61
CA ILE A 552 -12.53 -10.09 23.42
C ILE A 552 -12.20 -9.03 22.36
N CYS A 553 -12.94 -9.06 21.26
CA CYS A 553 -12.92 -8.03 20.23
C CYS A 553 -11.50 -7.78 19.69
N TYR A 554 -11.02 -6.56 19.85
CA TYR A 554 -9.73 -6.05 19.39
C TYR A 554 -8.50 -6.74 20.00
N GLU A 555 -8.65 -7.52 21.08
CA GLU A 555 -7.51 -8.25 21.69
C GLU A 555 -6.87 -9.26 20.72
N ILE A 556 -7.65 -9.82 19.79
CA ILE A 556 -7.19 -10.80 18.79
C ILE A 556 -6.06 -10.28 17.88
N LEU A 557 -5.86 -8.96 17.82
CA LEU A 557 -4.77 -8.38 17.06
C LEU A 557 -3.41 -8.45 17.78
N PHE A 558 -3.40 -8.64 19.10
CA PHE A 558 -2.18 -8.61 19.92
C PHE A 558 -1.67 -10.02 20.20
N THR A 559 -0.91 -10.53 19.24
CA THR A 559 -0.57 -11.93 19.11
C THR A 559 0.23 -12.53 20.27
N ASP A 560 1.06 -11.73 20.94
CA ASP A 560 1.87 -12.17 22.09
C ASP A 560 1.11 -12.15 23.42
N SER A 561 -0.09 -11.55 23.46
CA SER A 561 -0.77 -11.22 24.73
C SER A 561 -1.90 -12.14 25.12
N LEU A 562 -2.29 -13.07 24.24
CA LEU A 562 -3.49 -13.89 24.41
C LEU A 562 -3.22 -15.30 24.92
N VAL A 563 -2.10 -15.89 24.52
CA VAL A 563 -1.77 -17.27 24.87
C VAL A 563 -0.58 -17.25 25.83
N PRO A 564 -0.76 -17.66 27.10
CA PRO A 564 0.35 -17.67 28.06
C PRO A 564 1.38 -18.73 27.68
N GLU A 565 2.63 -18.55 28.14
CA GLU A 565 3.61 -19.64 28.13
C GLU A 565 3.15 -20.71 29.10
N SER A 566 2.62 -21.82 28.57
CA SER A 566 2.09 -22.92 29.38
C SER A 566 2.43 -24.27 28.76
N VAL A 567 2.41 -25.31 29.60
CA VAL A 567 2.58 -26.71 29.17
C VAL A 567 1.32 -27.21 28.44
N LEU A 568 0.15 -26.64 28.76
CA LEU A 568 -1.13 -26.99 28.16
C LEU A 568 -1.28 -26.27 26.81
N ALA A 569 -1.44 -27.04 25.73
CA ALA A 569 -1.73 -26.48 24.41
C ALA A 569 -3.24 -26.24 24.29
N PRO A 570 -3.71 -25.00 24.02
CA PRO A 570 -5.12 -24.77 23.76
C PRO A 570 -5.54 -25.44 22.44
N ASN A 571 -6.76 -25.96 22.40
CA ASN A 571 -7.39 -26.49 21.20
C ASN A 571 -7.71 -25.37 20.21
N ALA A 572 -8.11 -24.19 20.70
CA ALA A 572 -8.51 -23.06 19.88
C ALA A 572 -8.38 -21.72 20.61
N ILE A 573 -8.63 -20.64 19.87
CA ILE A 573 -8.94 -19.32 20.42
C ILE A 573 -10.44 -19.09 20.26
N ILE A 574 -11.12 -18.65 21.32
CA ILE A 574 -12.51 -18.20 21.23
C ILE A 574 -12.51 -16.68 21.25
N ASN A 575 -12.93 -16.09 20.14
CA ASN A 575 -13.02 -14.65 19.97
C ASN A 575 -14.47 -14.19 19.97
N ILE A 576 -14.90 -13.48 21.02
CA ILE A 576 -16.22 -12.85 21.07
C ILE A 576 -16.08 -11.38 20.73
N THR A 577 -16.94 -10.84 19.86
CA THR A 577 -16.77 -9.46 19.37
C THR A 577 -18.09 -8.82 18.96
N ASN A 578 -18.11 -7.49 18.95
CA ASN A 578 -19.21 -6.70 18.43
C ASN A 578 -18.71 -5.68 17.37
N ASP A 579 -18.72 -6.08 16.09
CA ASP A 579 -18.33 -5.20 14.97
C ASP A 579 -19.47 -4.27 14.48
N THR A 580 -20.57 -4.16 15.22
CA THR A 580 -21.69 -3.26 14.85
C THR A 580 -21.21 -1.81 14.72
N TRP A 581 -20.17 -1.44 15.48
CA TRP A 581 -19.51 -0.12 15.40
C TRP A 581 -18.89 0.17 14.02
N PHE A 582 -18.42 -0.85 13.32
CA PHE A 582 -17.79 -0.71 12.00
C PHE A 582 -18.81 -0.82 10.86
N GLY A 583 -19.90 -1.54 11.07
CA GLY A 583 -20.97 -1.70 10.09
C GLY A 583 -20.49 -2.40 8.80
N LYS A 584 -21.22 -2.23 7.68
CA LYS A 584 -20.82 -2.80 6.38
C LYS A 584 -19.76 -1.94 5.69
N THR A 585 -18.62 -1.74 6.35
CA THR A 585 -17.47 -0.97 5.85
C THR A 585 -16.23 -1.86 5.77
N PRO A 586 -15.10 -1.40 5.19
CA PRO A 586 -13.87 -2.19 5.16
C PRO A 586 -13.39 -2.68 6.53
N GLY A 587 -13.67 -1.96 7.62
CA GLY A 587 -13.23 -2.32 8.97
C GLY A 587 -13.61 -3.73 9.40
N THR A 588 -14.85 -4.15 9.16
CA THR A 588 -15.33 -5.50 9.54
C THR A 588 -14.62 -6.61 8.77
N TYR A 589 -14.37 -6.43 7.47
CA TYR A 589 -13.62 -7.40 6.68
C TYR A 589 -12.14 -7.45 7.07
N GLN A 590 -11.54 -6.29 7.34
CA GLN A 590 -10.16 -6.19 7.80
C GLN A 590 -9.98 -6.84 9.18
N HIS A 591 -10.98 -6.73 10.05
CA HIS A 591 -10.97 -7.39 11.36
C HIS A 591 -10.97 -8.92 11.23
N LEU A 592 -11.77 -9.48 10.33
CA LEU A 592 -11.72 -10.92 10.03
C LEU A 592 -10.35 -11.35 9.49
N ASP A 593 -9.75 -10.56 8.60
CA ASP A 593 -8.42 -10.86 8.06
C ASP A 593 -7.33 -10.86 9.14
N MET A 594 -7.45 -10.02 10.17
CA MET A 594 -6.53 -10.05 11.31
C MET A 594 -6.75 -11.28 12.19
N VAL A 595 -7.98 -11.78 12.30
CA VAL A 595 -8.26 -13.07 12.95
C VAL A 595 -7.60 -14.21 12.20
N ARG A 596 -7.76 -14.24 10.86
CA ARG A 596 -7.11 -15.23 9.98
C ARG A 596 -5.59 -15.17 10.08
N ARG A 597 -5.02 -13.95 10.10
CA ARG A 597 -3.60 -13.73 10.34
C ARG A 597 -3.16 -14.36 11.67
N TYR A 598 -3.87 -14.09 12.76
CA TYR A 598 -3.44 -14.60 14.07
C TYR A 598 -3.55 -16.13 14.15
N ALA A 599 -4.56 -16.72 13.50
CA ALA A 599 -4.68 -18.18 13.38
C ALA A 599 -3.40 -18.79 12.77
N ILE A 600 -2.92 -18.21 11.65
CA ILE A 600 -1.68 -18.60 10.98
C ILE A 600 -0.44 -18.39 11.86
N GLU A 601 -0.32 -17.22 12.47
CA GLU A 601 0.86 -16.88 13.28
C GLU A 601 0.97 -17.76 14.52
N SER A 602 -0.15 -18.10 15.16
CA SER A 602 -0.20 -18.90 16.39
C SER A 602 -0.25 -20.41 16.16
N GLY A 603 -0.72 -20.84 14.98
CA GLY A 603 -1.04 -22.24 14.69
C GLY A 603 -2.30 -22.72 15.41
N LEU A 604 -3.18 -21.82 15.83
CA LEU A 604 -4.40 -22.14 16.55
C LEU A 604 -5.62 -21.80 15.70
N PRO A 605 -6.61 -22.70 15.59
CA PRO A 605 -7.88 -22.33 14.99
C PRO A 605 -8.61 -21.29 15.87
N VAL A 606 -9.48 -20.49 15.24
CA VAL A 606 -10.24 -19.43 15.90
C VAL A 606 -11.73 -19.62 15.66
N ILE A 607 -12.49 -19.62 16.76
CA ILE A 607 -13.95 -19.61 16.78
C ILE A 607 -14.38 -18.18 17.05
N ARG A 608 -14.86 -17.48 16.02
CA ARG A 608 -15.23 -16.06 16.10
C ARG A 608 -16.74 -15.89 16.18
N ALA A 609 -17.25 -15.50 17.35
CA ALA A 609 -18.65 -15.15 17.57
C ALA A 609 -18.83 -13.62 17.53
N ASN A 610 -19.51 -13.15 16.49
CA ASN A 610 -19.74 -11.72 16.24
C ASN A 610 -21.20 -11.34 16.44
N TYR A 611 -21.46 -10.16 17.01
CA TYR A 611 -22.81 -9.69 17.25
C TYR A 611 -23.59 -9.39 15.97
N SER A 612 -22.99 -8.63 15.03
CA SER A 612 -23.61 -8.28 13.74
C SER A 612 -22.62 -8.22 12.57
N GLY A 613 -21.31 -8.37 12.83
CA GLY A 613 -20.29 -8.48 11.81
C GLY A 613 -20.21 -9.89 11.23
N ILE A 614 -18.99 -10.37 10.96
CA ILE A 614 -18.76 -11.71 10.44
C ILE A 614 -18.42 -12.64 11.60
N SER A 615 -19.30 -13.62 11.86
CA SER A 615 -18.99 -14.80 12.67
C SER A 615 -18.38 -15.87 11.78
N ALA A 616 -17.38 -16.61 12.27
CA ALA A 616 -16.68 -17.59 11.45
C ALA A 616 -15.94 -18.65 12.28
N PHE A 617 -15.83 -19.84 11.71
CA PHE A 617 -14.84 -20.84 12.10
C PHE A 617 -13.61 -20.69 11.19
N VAL A 618 -12.45 -20.44 11.79
CA VAL A 618 -11.19 -20.21 11.09
C VAL A 618 -10.19 -21.27 11.50
N LEU A 619 -9.62 -22.00 10.55
CA LEU A 619 -8.58 -22.99 10.83
C LEU A 619 -7.23 -22.35 11.14
N SER A 620 -6.31 -23.11 11.73
CA SER A 620 -4.95 -22.67 12.04
C SER A 620 -4.12 -22.27 10.81
N ASN A 621 -4.53 -22.69 9.61
CA ASN A 621 -3.94 -22.24 8.33
C ASN A 621 -4.56 -20.93 7.80
N GLY A 622 -5.52 -20.33 8.52
CA GLY A 622 -6.22 -19.09 8.15
C GLY A 622 -7.37 -19.26 7.16
N GLU A 623 -7.76 -20.49 6.82
CA GLU A 623 -8.94 -20.79 6.03
C GLU A 623 -10.22 -20.56 6.83
N VAL A 624 -11.27 -20.05 6.17
CA VAL A 624 -12.60 -19.85 6.77
C VAL A 624 -13.48 -21.02 6.35
N LEU A 625 -13.80 -21.92 7.28
CA LEU A 625 -14.61 -23.12 7.01
C LEU A 625 -16.08 -22.78 6.76
N SER A 626 -16.65 -21.99 7.67
CA SER A 626 -18.04 -21.55 7.63
C SER A 626 -18.13 -20.15 8.24
N SER A 627 -19.09 -19.35 7.76
CA SER A 627 -19.28 -18.00 8.26
C SER A 627 -20.71 -17.52 8.13
N LEU A 628 -21.10 -16.60 9.03
CA LEU A 628 -22.32 -15.80 8.90
C LEU A 628 -21.96 -14.39 8.40
N PRO A 629 -22.55 -13.94 7.27
CA PRO A 629 -22.38 -12.59 6.75
C PRO A 629 -22.78 -11.47 7.72
N ILE A 630 -22.27 -10.27 7.44
CA ILE A 630 -22.61 -9.04 8.15
C ILE A 630 -24.12 -8.79 8.11
N GLY A 631 -24.72 -8.58 9.28
CA GLY A 631 -26.13 -8.23 9.45
C GLY A 631 -27.09 -9.41 9.32
N GLN A 632 -26.61 -10.64 9.15
CA GLN A 632 -27.47 -11.82 9.10
C GLN A 632 -27.67 -12.41 10.50
N SER A 633 -28.93 -12.54 10.93
CA SER A 633 -29.25 -13.25 12.18
C SER A 633 -29.28 -14.76 11.93
N GLY A 634 -28.70 -15.55 12.82
CA GLY A 634 -28.70 -17.00 12.69
C GLY A 634 -27.67 -17.72 13.57
N ILE A 635 -27.52 -19.01 13.30
CA ILE A 635 -26.53 -19.89 13.95
C ILE A 635 -25.63 -20.55 12.91
N ILE A 636 -24.41 -20.88 13.31
CA ILE A 636 -23.52 -21.79 12.58
C ILE A 636 -22.91 -22.79 13.54
N ASP A 637 -22.91 -24.05 13.14
CA ASP A 637 -22.30 -25.14 13.88
C ASP A 637 -21.00 -25.54 13.19
N GLY A 638 -20.01 -25.95 13.98
CA GLY A 638 -18.72 -26.37 13.46
C GLY A 638 -17.81 -26.96 14.52
N THR A 639 -16.77 -27.58 14.03
CA THR A 639 -15.66 -28.22 14.74
C THR A 639 -14.36 -27.56 14.26
N VAL A 640 -13.31 -27.62 15.07
CA VAL A 640 -12.00 -27.04 14.73
C VAL A 640 -10.88 -28.03 14.96
N TRP A 641 -9.80 -27.86 14.19
CA TRP A 641 -8.62 -28.73 14.22
C TRP A 641 -7.38 -27.99 13.73
N GLY A 642 -6.26 -28.70 13.73
CA GLY A 642 -4.99 -28.20 13.24
C GLY A 642 -4.22 -27.42 14.30
N ALA A 643 -4.50 -27.62 15.59
CA ALA A 643 -3.86 -26.87 16.65
C ALA A 643 -2.40 -27.35 16.81
N HIS A 644 -1.45 -26.48 16.50
CA HIS A 644 -0.02 -26.77 16.62
C HIS A 644 0.76 -25.52 17.02
N LYS A 645 2.00 -25.72 17.47
CA LYS A 645 2.88 -24.61 17.85
C LYS A 645 3.78 -24.23 16.67
N THR A 646 3.56 -23.04 16.13
CA THR A 646 4.37 -22.51 15.02
C THR A 646 5.78 -22.10 15.49
N PHE A 647 6.69 -21.94 14.53
CA PHE A 647 8.01 -21.39 14.80
C PHE A 647 7.95 -19.95 15.30
N TYR A 648 7.07 -19.13 14.70
CA TYR A 648 6.83 -17.74 15.12
C TYR A 648 6.32 -17.65 16.56
N ARG A 649 5.33 -18.47 16.95
CA ARG A 649 4.81 -18.53 18.33
C ARG A 649 5.87 -18.98 19.34
N THR A 650 6.86 -19.76 18.91
CA THR A 650 7.96 -20.21 19.78
C THR A 650 8.97 -19.10 20.06
N ILE A 651 9.33 -18.31 19.05
CA ILE A 651 10.28 -17.20 19.21
C ILE A 651 9.60 -15.95 19.80
N GLY A 652 8.30 -15.80 19.53
CA GLY A 652 7.54 -14.60 19.81
C GLY A 652 7.88 -13.45 18.85
N ARG A 653 7.00 -12.46 18.80
CA ARG A 653 7.17 -11.29 17.91
C ARG A 653 8.49 -10.55 18.15
N ASN A 654 8.85 -10.29 19.41
CA ASN A 654 10.04 -9.47 19.73
C ASN A 654 11.34 -10.18 19.35
N GLY A 655 11.42 -11.50 19.59
CA GLY A 655 12.57 -12.30 19.14
C GLY A 655 12.68 -12.30 17.62
N MET A 656 11.57 -12.45 16.91
CA MET A 656 11.54 -12.42 15.44
C MET A 656 11.94 -11.04 14.90
N MET A 657 11.49 -9.96 15.54
CA MET A 657 11.85 -8.59 15.18
C MET A 657 13.37 -8.38 15.28
N ILE A 658 14.02 -8.89 16.33
CA ILE A 658 15.48 -8.82 16.47
C ILE A 658 16.16 -9.53 15.29
N ILE A 659 15.70 -10.72 14.90
CA ILE A 659 16.25 -11.47 13.76
C ILE A 659 16.12 -10.67 12.46
N ILE A 660 14.94 -10.10 12.19
CA ILE A 660 14.69 -9.29 10.98
C ILE A 660 15.60 -8.05 10.96
N LEU A 661 15.75 -7.37 12.09
CA LEU A 661 16.63 -6.21 12.19
C LEU A 661 18.11 -6.55 12.01
N LEU A 662 18.56 -7.69 12.53
CA LEU A 662 19.91 -8.18 12.28
C LEU A 662 20.14 -8.44 10.79
N ILE A 663 19.19 -9.08 10.11
CA ILE A 663 19.24 -9.30 8.65
C ILE A 663 19.32 -7.96 7.91
N ALA A 664 18.48 -6.98 8.27
CA ALA A 664 18.50 -5.66 7.66
C ALA A 664 19.84 -4.94 7.88
N CYS A 665 20.37 -4.94 9.11
CA CYS A 665 21.65 -4.33 9.45
C CYS A 665 22.83 -4.99 8.71
N ILE A 666 22.89 -6.33 8.71
CA ILE A 666 23.91 -7.08 7.98
C ILE A 666 23.80 -6.80 6.47
N GLY A 667 22.58 -6.71 5.93
CA GLY A 667 22.34 -6.33 4.54
C GLY A 667 22.89 -4.94 4.21
N VAL A 668 22.66 -3.94 5.05
CA VAL A 668 23.19 -2.58 4.87
C VAL A 668 24.72 -2.53 4.98
N ILE A 669 25.31 -3.28 5.92
CA ILE A 669 26.77 -3.30 6.15
C ILE A 669 27.50 -4.05 5.03
N SER A 670 27.03 -5.25 4.67
CA SER A 670 27.67 -6.13 3.68
C SER A 670 27.65 -5.57 2.26
N THR A 671 26.66 -4.74 1.94
CA THR A 671 26.50 -4.15 0.61
C THR A 671 27.22 -2.81 0.44
N ARG A 672 27.86 -2.30 1.50
CA ARG A 672 28.71 -1.10 1.45
C ARG A 672 29.86 -1.33 0.47
N ASP A 673 30.13 -0.33 -0.37
CA ASP A 673 31.32 -0.38 -1.21
C ASP A 673 32.55 -0.30 -0.32
N ARG A 674 33.47 -1.29 -0.46
CA ARG A 674 34.77 -1.19 0.21
C ARG A 674 35.45 0.05 -0.37
N PRO A 675 36.04 0.93 0.47
CA PRO A 675 36.86 2.01 -0.06
C PRO A 675 37.92 1.38 -0.96
N LYS A 676 38.06 1.90 -2.18
CA LYS A 676 39.22 1.55 -3.00
C LYS A 676 40.45 1.87 -2.14
N LYS A 677 41.25 0.85 -1.83
CA LYS A 677 42.59 1.09 -1.32
C LYS A 677 43.34 1.73 -2.48
N ASP A 678 43.60 3.02 -2.35
CA ASP A 678 44.53 3.75 -3.23
C ASP A 678 45.95 3.20 -3.08
#